data_AF-A0A2N6EY11-F1
#
_entry.id   AF-A0A2N6EY11-F1
#
_cell.length_a   1.000
_cell.length_b   1.000
_cell.length_c   1.000
_cell.angle_alpha   90.00
_cell.angle_beta   90.00
_cell.angle_gamma   90.00
#
_symmetry.space_group_name_H-M   'P 1'
#
loop_
_entity.id
_entity.type
_entity.pdbx_description
1 polymer ?
#
loop_
_entity_poly.entity_id
_entity_poly.type
_entity_poly.pdbx_seq_one_letter_code
_entity_poly.pdbx_strand_id
1 'polypeptide(L)'
;MLTGLLRWGLLFLGLCLLVACSDNSGGAAPEQVALLFVGHGEPEAFEDGNWPITHDDGSPFGPHAEELGVPAMYQYTEWAAAYEEIATAMSYIFTDLNGNGVLHEVEISPAGDVPPFFTWEAFHSSVYDHYQAVGNYSPHNASIREHIDNLNIQVDGVKIDTYLAFLDAVPRIPDVIWQIDQLDKYQKIVVVPLLLASSTHTQEVENFIHEVAHLTSGMSVTVSEPFFEIPYMKMRLKNAVVGMANRLRASIPEDVDDEDIGVLLASHGTPYVPPYPEFGWQPGDIFSNLILTEDIFHREIEQSFPWKTVTGRMNYSTPSIEDSLDELDDAGISHVMVVPSAFPTAALHTMWDVANASVGHAVVPPAHPTGTLQSMADMSDDGVVVHERPSGMMVYYSAQGFADMEPGRSEFQAGLSFVGKIGVLEVLEGVSYTGGSSVLDEEPGDDSCLPGEICVTLTAEETTGSELRLMLYETEAGQWPQDFRSLPTPSWVVTEYPAVPENFPIRIRIPLAENLFAISSNPLAGARLGLAVATGVSSIMVVEPTDARGFSASTLVYQPGVAMDYGSVSLSVPEGDVCELNPYHPTCLTGPLFWQDHFLGEEDFVPGAVYMDVADIDGDGTDDLVTVGEPHFEDSELPLTVLKLGVYYLNDDLTVREMEIIDAWSETDPAFYSPWGVRVIDHGGQPMILVGTNIPGLAPLEDGFGNVFSYRMVEGAWERSVVRENSDPYNENYNAMIVVTCDIDNDGDEDLALSGAFGTSSLGSWMENTGDPVAPWTPHLKPMPAGTDPFIRGTLAYKCTDLDGDDYPEIIYNGMFDIPDTDPPRYRGEIWLGLNPGPVDSADSWQKVVIDDDNWASADMWFHDFDGDSYPDLIANQIFSSTVTRYTHPGADITQPWQSDIIISGLTSPSDMWLDDMDGDGFMDVVSADHTAHRGLWHMNP
;
A
#
# COMPACT_ATOMS: atom_id res chain seq x y z
N MET A 1 -10.78 -4.02 -0.25
CA MET A 1 -12.07 -4.44 0.38
C MET A 1 -13.00 -3.27 0.73
N LEU A 2 -12.53 -2.05 1.05
CA LEU A 2 -13.43 -0.91 1.34
C LEU A 2 -14.13 -0.30 0.10
N THR A 3 -13.52 -0.36 -1.09
CA THR A 3 -14.11 0.17 -2.33
C THR A 3 -15.31 -0.63 -2.83
N GLY A 4 -15.33 -1.95 -2.64
CA GLY A 4 -16.49 -2.79 -2.94
C GLY A 4 -17.71 -2.43 -2.08
N LEU A 5 -17.52 -2.23 -0.77
CA LEU A 5 -18.62 -1.91 0.16
C LEU A 5 -19.25 -0.54 -0.11
N LEU A 6 -18.48 0.47 -0.52
CA LEU A 6 -19.03 1.77 -0.94
C LEU A 6 -19.78 1.70 -2.28
N ARG A 7 -19.28 0.93 -3.25
CA ARG A 7 -19.90 0.75 -4.57
C ARG A 7 -21.24 0.00 -4.47
N TRP A 8 -21.30 -1.05 -3.65
CA TRP A 8 -22.54 -1.79 -3.35
C TRP A 8 -23.52 -0.97 -2.48
N GLY A 9 -23.02 -0.11 -1.58
CA GLY A 9 -23.84 0.78 -0.77
C GLY A 9 -24.58 1.85 -1.60
N LEU A 10 -23.93 2.41 -2.63
CA LEU A 10 -24.53 3.38 -3.56
C LEU A 10 -25.56 2.72 -4.51
N LEU A 11 -25.29 1.51 -5.00
CA LEU A 11 -26.23 0.71 -5.79
C LEU A 11 -27.49 0.31 -5.00
N PHE A 12 -27.34 -0.01 -3.71
CA PHE A 12 -28.48 -0.31 -2.82
C PHE A 12 -29.35 0.94 -2.54
N LEU A 13 -28.72 2.11 -2.39
CA LEU A 13 -29.45 3.39 -2.27
C LEU A 13 -30.18 3.77 -3.56
N GLY A 14 -29.57 3.52 -4.73
CA GLY A 14 -30.19 3.70 -6.04
C GLY A 14 -31.40 2.79 -6.27
N LEU A 15 -31.30 1.52 -5.87
CA LEU A 15 -32.41 0.55 -5.92
C LEU A 15 -33.61 0.97 -5.07
N CYS A 16 -33.38 1.54 -3.88
CA CYS A 16 -34.46 2.03 -3.02
C CYS A 16 -35.18 3.27 -3.60
N LEU A 17 -34.49 4.09 -4.41
CA LEU A 17 -35.06 5.28 -5.04
C LEU A 17 -35.89 4.96 -6.30
N LEU A 18 -35.51 3.94 -7.07
CA LEU A 18 -36.26 3.49 -8.25
C LEU A 18 -37.56 2.76 -7.89
N VAL A 19 -37.58 1.95 -6.82
CA VAL A 19 -38.80 1.27 -6.35
C VAL A 19 -39.81 2.24 -5.73
N ALA A 20 -39.39 3.43 -5.30
CA ALA A 20 -40.26 4.43 -4.68
C ALA A 20 -40.96 5.38 -5.67
N CYS A 21 -40.67 5.30 -6.97
CA CYS A 21 -41.20 6.23 -7.98
C CYS A 21 -41.64 5.52 -9.27
N SER A 22 -42.71 4.73 -9.21
CA SER A 22 -43.48 4.44 -10.43
C SER A 22 -44.98 4.35 -10.16
N ASP A 23 -45.61 5.51 -10.00
CA ASP A 23 -47.03 5.66 -10.32
C ASP A 23 -47.18 6.95 -11.14
N ASN A 24 -47.56 6.78 -12.41
CA ASN A 24 -47.80 7.77 -13.48
C ASN A 24 -46.60 8.29 -14.29
N SER A 25 -46.39 7.72 -15.48
CA SER A 25 -46.46 8.49 -16.74
C SER A 25 -46.51 7.53 -17.96
N GLY A 26 -47.16 7.98 -19.04
CA GLY A 26 -47.70 7.10 -20.08
C GLY A 26 -46.78 6.73 -21.24
N GLY A 27 -47.13 5.62 -21.89
CA GLY A 27 -47.17 5.48 -23.36
C GLY A 27 -45.87 5.42 -24.16
N ALA A 28 -44.69 5.31 -23.54
CA ALA A 28 -43.48 4.93 -24.26
C ALA A 28 -43.41 3.41 -24.43
N ALA A 29 -43.00 2.92 -25.60
CA ALA A 29 -42.71 1.50 -25.80
C ALA A 29 -41.51 1.11 -24.90
N PRO A 30 -41.50 -0.08 -24.29
CA PRO A 30 -40.38 -0.52 -23.45
C PRO A 30 -39.09 -0.55 -24.26
N GLU A 31 -37.99 -0.11 -23.66
CA GLU A 31 -36.65 -0.15 -24.25
C GLU A 31 -36.26 -1.62 -24.50
N GLN A 32 -35.65 -1.91 -25.66
CA GLN A 32 -35.28 -3.27 -26.06
C GLN A 32 -33.76 -3.44 -26.03
N VAL A 33 -33.29 -4.42 -25.27
CA VAL A 33 -31.87 -4.75 -25.10
C VAL A 33 -31.61 -6.17 -25.60
N ALA A 34 -30.56 -6.34 -26.39
CA ALA A 34 -30.05 -7.65 -26.76
C ALA A 34 -28.99 -8.09 -25.73
N LEU A 35 -29.20 -9.24 -25.10
CA LEU A 35 -28.25 -9.82 -24.14
C LEU A 35 -27.58 -11.04 -24.77
N LEU A 36 -26.32 -10.88 -25.15
CA LEU A 36 -25.51 -11.89 -25.83
C LEU A 36 -24.59 -12.59 -24.83
N PHE A 37 -24.78 -13.89 -24.62
CA PHE A 37 -23.82 -14.73 -23.90
C PHE A 37 -22.81 -15.34 -24.88
N VAL A 38 -21.53 -15.36 -24.50
CA VAL A 38 -20.44 -15.85 -25.35
C VAL A 38 -19.72 -17.00 -24.65
N GLY A 39 -19.85 -18.22 -25.16
CA GLY A 39 -19.07 -19.39 -24.70
C GLY A 39 -17.83 -19.63 -25.55
N HIS A 40 -16.91 -20.47 -25.08
CA HIS A 40 -15.79 -20.97 -25.90
C HIS A 40 -16.33 -21.81 -27.07
N GLY A 41 -17.08 -22.88 -26.72
CA GLY A 41 -17.73 -23.76 -27.67
C GLY A 41 -16.79 -24.82 -28.25
N GLU A 42 -17.34 -25.96 -28.64
CA GLU A 42 -16.58 -27.02 -29.34
C GLU A 42 -17.48 -27.75 -30.36
N PRO A 43 -16.93 -28.32 -31.44
CA PRO A 43 -17.72 -29.03 -32.46
C PRO A 43 -18.54 -30.18 -31.87
N GLU A 44 -19.78 -30.38 -32.35
CA GLU A 44 -20.64 -31.48 -31.87
C GLU A 44 -20.05 -32.84 -32.24
N ALA A 45 -19.53 -32.99 -33.46
CA ALA A 45 -18.75 -34.14 -33.91
C ALA A 45 -17.41 -33.70 -34.51
N PHE A 46 -16.44 -34.61 -34.57
CA PHE A 46 -15.13 -34.31 -35.15
C PHE A 46 -15.20 -33.83 -36.60
N GLU A 47 -16.10 -34.41 -37.40
CA GLU A 47 -16.28 -34.03 -38.79
C GLU A 47 -16.79 -32.59 -38.95
N ASP A 48 -17.53 -32.08 -37.97
CA ASP A 48 -18.12 -30.74 -38.02
C ASP A 48 -17.03 -29.66 -38.05
N GLY A 49 -15.98 -29.81 -37.22
CA GLY A 49 -14.86 -28.89 -37.20
C GLY A 49 -13.93 -28.96 -38.43
N ASN A 50 -14.18 -29.87 -39.39
CA ASN A 50 -13.48 -29.95 -40.68
C ASN A 50 -14.22 -29.23 -41.83
N TRP A 51 -15.43 -28.72 -41.60
CA TRP A 51 -16.16 -28.01 -42.65
C TRP A 51 -15.74 -26.54 -42.71
N PRO A 52 -15.42 -26.02 -43.92
CA PRO A 52 -15.18 -24.59 -44.08
C PRO A 52 -16.43 -23.79 -43.74
N ILE A 53 -16.26 -22.74 -42.95
CA ILE A 53 -17.37 -21.92 -42.48
C ILE A 53 -17.26 -20.51 -43.08
N THR A 54 -18.40 -19.94 -43.41
CA THR A 54 -18.54 -18.52 -43.79
C THR A 54 -19.46 -17.86 -42.78
N HIS A 55 -19.19 -16.62 -42.43
CA HIS A 55 -20.08 -15.82 -41.61
C HIS A 55 -21.41 -15.57 -42.34
N ASP A 56 -22.47 -15.27 -41.58
CA ASP A 56 -23.81 -15.00 -42.13
C ASP A 56 -23.82 -13.78 -43.08
N ASP A 57 -22.88 -12.84 -42.92
CA ASP A 57 -22.69 -11.70 -43.81
C ASP A 57 -21.94 -12.03 -45.12
N GLY A 58 -21.49 -13.28 -45.26
CA GLY A 58 -20.75 -13.81 -46.42
C GLY A 58 -19.23 -13.63 -46.34
N SER A 59 -18.68 -13.09 -45.25
CA SER A 59 -17.23 -13.02 -45.03
C SER A 59 -16.64 -14.40 -44.66
N PRO A 60 -15.38 -14.68 -45.04
CA PRO A 60 -14.73 -15.95 -44.69
C PRO A 60 -14.30 -15.98 -43.22
N PHE A 61 -14.42 -17.14 -42.56
CA PHE A 61 -13.85 -17.38 -41.24
C PHE A 61 -12.42 -17.87 -41.36
N GLY A 62 -11.44 -16.97 -41.25
CA GLY A 62 -10.02 -17.25 -41.49
C GLY A 62 -9.45 -16.47 -42.70
N PRO A 63 -8.23 -16.80 -43.17
CA PRO A 63 -7.50 -18.04 -42.91
C PRO A 63 -6.87 -18.10 -41.51
N HIS A 64 -6.93 -19.28 -40.88
CA HIS A 64 -6.33 -19.58 -39.58
C HIS A 64 -5.06 -20.44 -39.73
N ALA A 65 -4.01 -20.08 -39.00
CA ALA A 65 -2.76 -20.81 -38.88
C ALA A 65 -2.09 -21.16 -40.23
N GLU A 66 -2.26 -20.29 -41.24
CA GLU A 66 -1.62 -20.44 -42.55
C GLU A 66 -0.09 -20.51 -42.41
N GLU A 67 0.47 -19.65 -41.57
CA GLU A 67 1.92 -19.59 -41.30
C GLU A 67 2.41 -20.78 -40.46
N LEU A 68 1.51 -21.50 -39.78
CA LEU A 68 1.81 -22.66 -38.93
C LEU A 68 1.61 -24.01 -39.63
N GLY A 69 1.41 -23.99 -40.95
CA GLY A 69 1.37 -25.19 -41.78
C GLY A 69 0.00 -25.85 -41.95
N VAL A 70 -1.09 -25.20 -41.52
CA VAL A 70 -2.45 -25.72 -41.75
C VAL A 70 -2.75 -25.76 -43.26
N PRO A 71 -3.18 -26.92 -43.82
CA PRO A 71 -3.48 -27.03 -45.24
C PRO A 71 -4.63 -26.10 -45.66
N ALA A 72 -4.54 -25.50 -46.86
CA ALA A 72 -5.52 -24.51 -47.37
C ALA A 72 -6.99 -24.96 -47.36
N MET A 73 -7.27 -26.27 -47.38
CA MET A 73 -8.64 -26.80 -47.28
C MET A 73 -9.21 -26.77 -45.85
N TYR A 74 -8.36 -26.61 -44.83
CA TYR A 74 -8.72 -26.57 -43.40
C TYR A 74 -8.58 -25.16 -42.78
N GLN A 75 -7.89 -24.22 -43.43
CA GLN A 75 -7.66 -22.86 -42.87
C GLN A 75 -8.94 -22.06 -42.56
N TYR A 76 -10.11 -22.55 -42.96
CA TYR A 76 -11.39 -21.88 -42.71
C TYR A 76 -12.34 -22.73 -41.85
N THR A 77 -11.80 -23.63 -41.04
CA THR A 77 -12.56 -24.60 -40.22
C THR A 77 -12.30 -24.37 -38.73
N GLU A 78 -13.22 -24.83 -37.87
CA GLU A 78 -13.13 -24.64 -36.40
C GLU A 78 -11.85 -25.26 -35.83
N TRP A 79 -11.43 -26.44 -36.33
CA TRP A 79 -10.19 -27.05 -35.87
C TRP A 79 -8.94 -26.23 -36.16
N ALA A 80 -8.91 -25.50 -37.28
CA ALA A 80 -7.77 -24.65 -37.61
C ALA A 80 -7.69 -23.42 -36.71
N ALA A 81 -8.83 -22.84 -36.32
CA ALA A 81 -8.89 -21.76 -35.34
C ALA A 81 -8.40 -22.24 -33.95
N ALA A 82 -8.92 -23.37 -33.46
CA ALA A 82 -8.47 -23.96 -32.19
C ALA A 82 -6.97 -24.33 -32.21
N TYR A 83 -6.45 -24.82 -33.34
CA TYR A 83 -5.03 -25.08 -33.49
C TYR A 83 -4.21 -23.79 -33.45
N GLU A 84 -4.62 -22.74 -34.18
CA GLU A 84 -3.95 -21.44 -34.17
C GLU A 84 -3.85 -20.86 -32.76
N GLU A 85 -4.95 -20.94 -32.02
CA GLU A 85 -5.07 -20.44 -30.66
C GLU A 85 -4.11 -21.18 -29.70
N ILE A 86 -4.20 -22.51 -29.63
CA ILE A 86 -3.36 -23.33 -28.76
C ILE A 86 -1.90 -23.22 -29.19
N ALA A 87 -1.62 -23.22 -30.49
CA ALA A 87 -0.27 -23.08 -31.02
C ALA A 87 0.34 -21.71 -30.69
N THR A 88 -0.46 -20.64 -30.72
CA THR A 88 -0.05 -19.30 -30.27
C THR A 88 0.27 -19.30 -28.78
N ALA A 89 -0.57 -19.92 -27.95
CA ALA A 89 -0.28 -20.10 -26.52
C ALA A 89 0.98 -20.97 -26.28
N MET A 90 1.26 -21.95 -27.15
CA MET A 90 2.39 -22.86 -27.05
C MET A 90 3.71 -22.34 -27.64
N SER A 91 3.68 -21.34 -28.52
CA SER A 91 4.87 -20.67 -29.07
C SER A 91 5.79 -20.04 -28.00
N TYR A 92 5.34 -20.06 -26.74
CA TYR A 92 6.06 -19.57 -25.58
C TYR A 92 6.62 -20.65 -24.63
N ILE A 93 6.55 -21.97 -24.87
CA ILE A 93 6.87 -22.98 -23.83
C ILE A 93 8.27 -23.62 -23.93
N PHE A 94 8.98 -23.72 -22.80
CA PHE A 94 10.19 -24.54 -22.56
C PHE A 94 9.86 -25.81 -21.74
N THR A 95 10.60 -26.92 -21.92
CA THR A 95 10.76 -27.97 -20.86
C THR A 95 11.86 -29.02 -21.15
N ASP A 96 12.49 -29.55 -20.08
CA ASP A 96 12.90 -30.96 -19.98
C ASP A 96 11.88 -31.72 -19.12
N LEU A 97 11.08 -32.48 -19.86
CA LEU A 97 9.92 -33.28 -19.50
C LEU A 97 10.25 -34.72 -19.02
N ASN A 98 11.50 -35.05 -18.62
CA ASN A 98 11.80 -36.42 -18.15
C ASN A 98 12.67 -36.55 -16.88
N GLY A 99 13.07 -35.45 -16.24
CA GLY A 99 13.65 -35.48 -14.89
C GLY A 99 15.00 -36.19 -14.76
N ASN A 100 15.87 -36.17 -15.79
CA ASN A 100 17.14 -36.90 -15.76
C ASN A 100 18.40 -36.07 -15.42
N GLY A 101 18.26 -34.76 -15.20
CA GLY A 101 19.32 -33.92 -14.62
C GLY A 101 20.49 -33.55 -15.55
N VAL A 102 20.29 -33.50 -16.88
CA VAL A 102 21.30 -32.99 -17.82
C VAL A 102 20.93 -31.59 -18.32
N LEU A 103 21.69 -30.58 -17.89
CA LEU A 103 21.59 -29.20 -18.40
C LEU A 103 22.29 -29.09 -19.78
N HIS A 104 21.54 -28.70 -20.80
CA HIS A 104 22.06 -28.34 -22.12
C HIS A 104 21.82 -26.85 -22.40
N GLU A 105 22.84 -26.21 -22.99
CA GLU A 105 22.87 -24.78 -23.33
C GLU A 105 21.71 -24.35 -24.27
N VAL A 106 21.24 -23.12 -24.03
CA VAL A 106 20.17 -22.32 -24.65
C VAL A 106 20.01 -22.45 -26.18
N GLU A 107 18.78 -22.59 -26.66
CA GLU A 107 18.32 -22.00 -27.94
C GLU A 107 16.83 -21.63 -27.87
N ILE A 108 16.49 -20.37 -28.20
CA ILE A 108 15.13 -19.94 -28.58
C ILE A 108 14.67 -20.87 -29.71
N SER A 109 13.40 -21.28 -29.80
CA SER A 109 12.88 -21.65 -31.14
C SER A 109 13.14 -20.44 -32.04
N PRO A 110 14.06 -20.49 -33.03
CA PRO A 110 14.80 -19.31 -33.50
C PRO A 110 13.98 -18.18 -34.15
N ALA A 111 12.64 -18.25 -34.14
CA ALA A 111 11.75 -17.36 -34.85
C ALA A 111 10.42 -17.02 -34.15
N GLY A 112 10.12 -17.54 -32.94
CA GLY A 112 8.75 -17.45 -32.38
C GLY A 112 7.81 -18.53 -32.94
N ASP A 113 8.35 -19.71 -33.26
CA ASP A 113 7.61 -20.81 -33.87
C ASP A 113 7.10 -21.82 -32.82
N VAL A 114 5.93 -22.39 -33.10
CA VAL A 114 5.25 -23.47 -32.36
C VAL A 114 6.16 -24.69 -32.17
N PRO A 115 6.15 -25.35 -30.99
CA PRO A 115 7.01 -26.51 -30.73
C PRO A 115 6.90 -27.59 -31.82
N PRO A 116 8.01 -28.18 -32.32
CA PRO A 116 7.98 -29.12 -33.44
C PRO A 116 7.15 -30.39 -33.23
N PHE A 117 6.78 -30.70 -31.99
CA PHE A 117 5.89 -31.82 -31.65
C PHE A 117 4.40 -31.44 -31.78
N PHE A 118 4.07 -30.16 -31.62
CA PHE A 118 2.71 -29.64 -31.73
C PHE A 118 2.45 -29.20 -33.17
N THR A 119 2.29 -30.17 -34.05
CA THR A 119 1.98 -29.97 -35.46
C THR A 119 0.47 -30.06 -35.69
N TRP A 120 -0.02 -29.43 -36.76
CA TRP A 120 -1.42 -29.58 -37.20
C TRP A 120 -1.82 -31.05 -37.28
N GLU A 121 -0.99 -31.92 -37.89
CA GLU A 121 -1.28 -33.34 -38.00
C GLU A 121 -1.37 -34.05 -36.64
N ALA A 122 -0.50 -33.70 -35.70
CA ALA A 122 -0.51 -34.29 -34.36
C ALA A 122 -1.71 -33.82 -33.54
N PHE A 123 -2.00 -32.51 -33.54
CA PHE A 123 -3.17 -31.92 -32.88
C PHE A 123 -4.46 -32.51 -33.45
N HIS A 124 -4.63 -32.44 -34.77
CA HIS A 124 -5.83 -32.92 -35.46
C HIS A 124 -6.06 -34.41 -35.25
N SER A 125 -4.99 -35.22 -35.26
CA SER A 125 -5.09 -36.65 -34.94
C SER A 125 -5.44 -36.89 -33.47
N SER A 126 -4.90 -36.12 -32.53
CA SER A 126 -5.20 -36.26 -31.10
C SER A 126 -6.67 -35.95 -30.82
N VAL A 127 -7.18 -34.84 -31.37
CA VAL A 127 -8.60 -34.48 -31.24
C VAL A 127 -9.49 -35.56 -31.86
N TYR A 128 -9.11 -36.10 -33.03
CA TYR A 128 -9.82 -37.23 -33.63
C TYR A 128 -9.91 -38.42 -32.68
N ASP A 129 -8.78 -38.81 -32.08
CA ASP A 129 -8.73 -39.95 -31.17
C ASP A 129 -9.58 -39.71 -29.90
N HIS A 130 -9.57 -38.48 -29.36
CA HIS A 130 -10.38 -38.10 -28.21
C HIS A 130 -11.88 -38.19 -28.54
N TYR A 131 -12.31 -37.62 -29.68
CA TYR A 131 -13.69 -37.74 -30.15
C TYR A 131 -14.09 -39.20 -30.37
N GLN A 132 -13.25 -40.01 -31.02
CA GLN A 132 -13.54 -41.43 -31.21
C GLN A 132 -13.72 -42.16 -29.86
N ALA A 133 -12.91 -41.83 -28.86
CA ALA A 133 -12.99 -42.45 -27.54
C ALA A 133 -14.29 -42.13 -26.79
N VAL A 134 -14.88 -40.96 -27.03
CA VAL A 134 -16.16 -40.54 -26.43
C VAL A 134 -17.37 -40.81 -27.33
N GLY A 135 -17.22 -41.58 -28.41
CA GLY A 135 -18.34 -41.91 -29.30
C GLY A 135 -18.67 -40.85 -30.35
N ASN A 136 -17.69 -40.00 -30.66
CA ASN A 136 -17.71 -38.94 -31.67
C ASN A 136 -18.84 -37.92 -31.47
N TYR A 137 -19.06 -37.54 -30.21
CA TYR A 137 -20.09 -36.57 -29.84
C TYR A 137 -19.64 -35.75 -28.63
N SER A 138 -19.86 -34.44 -28.66
CA SER A 138 -19.82 -33.57 -27.49
C SER A 138 -21.19 -32.92 -27.21
N PRO A 139 -21.70 -32.98 -25.96
CA PRO A 139 -22.91 -32.27 -25.56
C PRO A 139 -22.68 -30.78 -25.22
N HIS A 140 -21.44 -30.29 -25.18
CA HIS A 140 -21.07 -29.01 -24.56
C HIS A 140 -21.92 -27.82 -25.03
N ASN A 141 -22.01 -27.60 -26.34
CA ASN A 141 -22.78 -26.50 -26.92
C ASN A 141 -24.28 -26.64 -26.69
N ALA A 142 -24.80 -27.87 -26.65
CA ALA A 142 -26.20 -28.14 -26.37
C ALA A 142 -26.55 -27.83 -24.90
N SER A 143 -25.68 -28.22 -23.97
CA SER A 143 -25.83 -27.91 -22.54
C SER A 143 -25.78 -26.40 -22.26
N ILE A 144 -24.82 -25.67 -22.85
CA ILE A 144 -24.75 -24.20 -22.72
C ILE A 144 -26.03 -23.55 -23.24
N ARG A 145 -26.53 -23.99 -24.39
CA ARG A 145 -27.78 -23.50 -24.96
C ARG A 145 -28.97 -23.78 -24.05
N GLU A 146 -29.06 -24.98 -23.47
CA GLU A 146 -30.10 -25.30 -22.48
C GLU A 146 -30.03 -24.36 -21.26
N HIS A 147 -28.83 -24.06 -20.75
CA HIS A 147 -28.70 -23.12 -19.64
C HIS A 147 -29.25 -21.73 -19.99
N ILE A 148 -28.90 -21.20 -21.16
CA ILE A 148 -29.29 -19.86 -21.61
C ILE A 148 -30.79 -19.79 -21.93
N ASP A 149 -31.34 -20.80 -22.61
CA ASP A 149 -32.77 -20.86 -22.97
C ASP A 149 -33.68 -20.90 -21.72
N ASN A 150 -33.15 -21.32 -20.57
CA ASN A 150 -33.86 -21.39 -19.30
C ASN A 150 -33.63 -20.17 -18.38
N LEU A 151 -32.85 -19.17 -18.80
CA LEU A 151 -32.63 -17.96 -17.99
C LEU A 151 -33.90 -17.09 -17.98
N ASN A 152 -34.30 -16.64 -16.79
CA ASN A 152 -35.38 -15.67 -16.62
C ASN A 152 -34.82 -14.33 -16.13
N ILE A 153 -34.52 -13.46 -17.08
CA ILE A 153 -33.90 -12.16 -16.85
C ILE A 153 -34.98 -11.10 -17.03
N GLN A 154 -35.30 -10.39 -15.94
CA GLN A 154 -36.32 -9.35 -15.91
C GLN A 154 -35.74 -8.08 -15.28
N VAL A 155 -35.93 -6.96 -15.96
CA VAL A 155 -35.63 -5.61 -15.51
C VAL A 155 -36.87 -4.76 -15.82
N ASP A 156 -37.36 -4.01 -14.83
CA ASP A 156 -38.62 -3.27 -14.95
C ASP A 156 -38.55 -2.23 -16.08
N GLY A 157 -39.56 -2.23 -16.96
CA GLY A 157 -39.65 -1.29 -18.09
C GLY A 157 -38.81 -1.65 -19.32
N VAL A 158 -38.09 -2.78 -19.29
CA VAL A 158 -37.15 -3.19 -20.35
C VAL A 158 -37.56 -4.55 -20.89
N LYS A 159 -37.53 -4.70 -22.22
CA LYS A 159 -37.70 -5.99 -22.88
C LYS A 159 -36.33 -6.52 -23.28
N ILE A 160 -35.96 -7.67 -22.72
CA ILE A 160 -34.67 -8.33 -22.94
C ILE A 160 -34.90 -9.51 -23.86
N ASP A 161 -34.15 -9.58 -24.96
CA ASP A 161 -34.11 -10.75 -25.84
C ASP A 161 -32.69 -11.36 -25.72
N THR A 162 -32.59 -12.66 -25.41
CA THR A 162 -31.32 -13.35 -25.14
C THR A 162 -30.76 -14.03 -26.39
N TYR A 163 -29.44 -13.99 -26.52
CA TYR A 163 -28.68 -14.54 -27.64
C TYR A 163 -27.47 -15.34 -27.12
N LEU A 164 -26.99 -16.28 -27.93
CA LEU A 164 -25.82 -17.11 -27.64
C LEU A 164 -24.90 -17.09 -28.85
N ALA A 165 -23.62 -16.78 -28.63
CA ALA A 165 -22.54 -16.97 -29.58
C ALA A 165 -21.42 -17.85 -28.99
N PHE A 166 -20.60 -18.44 -29.83
CA PHE A 166 -19.35 -19.09 -29.42
C PHE A 166 -18.15 -18.43 -30.09
N LEU A 167 -16.97 -18.58 -29.47
CA LEU A 167 -15.69 -18.18 -30.07
C LEU A 167 -15.36 -19.10 -31.25
N ASP A 168 -15.38 -20.41 -31.00
CA ASP A 168 -14.85 -21.41 -31.93
C ASP A 168 -15.92 -22.32 -32.54
N ALA A 169 -17.20 -21.99 -32.32
CA ALA A 169 -18.34 -22.74 -32.85
C ALA A 169 -19.46 -21.85 -33.40
N VAL A 170 -20.34 -22.43 -34.20
CA VAL A 170 -21.50 -21.71 -34.75
C VAL A 170 -22.70 -21.75 -33.78
N PRO A 171 -23.44 -20.64 -33.57
CA PRO A 171 -23.26 -19.32 -34.19
C PRO A 171 -22.15 -18.50 -33.51
N ARG A 172 -21.37 -17.73 -34.28
CA ARG A 172 -20.26 -16.94 -33.75
C ARG A 172 -20.65 -15.51 -33.42
N ILE A 173 -19.78 -14.79 -32.72
CA ILE A 173 -20.00 -13.37 -32.37
C ILE A 173 -20.40 -12.53 -33.60
N PRO A 174 -19.70 -12.59 -34.76
CA PRO A 174 -20.11 -11.83 -35.95
C PRO A 174 -21.47 -12.24 -36.50
N ASP A 175 -21.79 -13.55 -36.50
CA ASP A 175 -23.06 -14.08 -37.02
C ASP A 175 -24.24 -13.53 -36.20
N VAL A 176 -24.10 -13.57 -34.88
CA VAL A 176 -25.15 -13.14 -33.96
C VAL A 176 -25.30 -11.61 -33.93
N ILE A 177 -24.20 -10.86 -33.95
CA ILE A 177 -24.24 -9.39 -34.02
C ILE A 177 -24.90 -8.94 -35.33
N TRP A 178 -24.57 -9.57 -36.46
CA TRP A 178 -25.26 -9.32 -37.73
C TRP A 178 -26.76 -9.62 -37.63
N GLN A 179 -27.15 -10.76 -37.06
CA GLN A 179 -28.57 -11.09 -36.85
C GLN A 179 -29.30 -10.07 -35.95
N ILE A 180 -28.64 -9.58 -34.88
CA ILE A 180 -29.19 -8.55 -33.99
C ILE A 180 -29.42 -7.24 -34.75
N ASP A 181 -28.46 -6.82 -35.57
CA ASP A 181 -28.53 -5.61 -36.40
C ASP A 181 -29.68 -5.67 -37.43
N GLN A 182 -29.83 -6.80 -38.13
CA GLN A 182 -30.87 -6.96 -39.16
C GLN A 182 -32.30 -6.87 -38.62
N LEU A 183 -32.49 -6.99 -37.31
CA LEU A 183 -33.81 -6.86 -36.68
C LEU A 183 -34.25 -5.40 -36.46
N ASP A 184 -33.33 -4.43 -36.56
CA ASP A 184 -33.57 -2.97 -36.46
C ASP A 184 -34.50 -2.57 -35.29
N LYS A 185 -34.31 -3.21 -34.13
CA LYS A 185 -35.14 -3.01 -32.93
C LYS A 185 -34.38 -2.80 -31.64
N TYR A 186 -33.06 -2.90 -31.67
CA TYR A 186 -32.19 -2.74 -30.50
C TYR A 186 -31.39 -1.45 -30.60
N GLN A 187 -31.14 -0.82 -29.46
CA GLN A 187 -30.22 0.32 -29.36
C GLN A 187 -29.00 -0.01 -28.49
N LYS A 188 -29.05 -1.15 -27.79
CA LYS A 188 -28.09 -1.55 -26.76
C LYS A 188 -27.86 -3.06 -26.80
N ILE A 189 -26.60 -3.47 -26.71
CA ILE A 189 -26.16 -4.86 -26.63
C ILE A 189 -25.34 -5.02 -25.36
N VAL A 190 -25.62 -6.06 -24.59
CA VAL A 190 -24.81 -6.50 -23.45
C VAL A 190 -24.17 -7.82 -23.81
N VAL A 191 -22.86 -7.94 -23.67
CA VAL A 191 -22.08 -9.14 -23.97
C VAL A 191 -21.58 -9.72 -22.67
N VAL A 192 -21.93 -10.97 -22.38
CA VAL A 192 -21.53 -11.69 -21.17
C VAL A 192 -20.59 -12.84 -21.57
N PRO A 193 -19.26 -12.69 -21.42
CA PRO A 193 -18.33 -13.79 -21.64
C PRO A 193 -18.51 -14.85 -20.55
N LEU A 194 -18.71 -16.11 -20.96
CA LEU A 194 -18.90 -17.26 -20.07
C LEU A 194 -17.54 -17.85 -19.63
N LEU A 195 -16.64 -17.00 -19.15
CA LEU A 195 -15.27 -17.35 -18.79
C LEU A 195 -15.01 -17.12 -17.30
N LEU A 196 -14.21 -18.00 -16.70
CA LEU A 196 -13.96 -18.00 -15.24
C LEU A 196 -13.13 -16.78 -14.81
N ALA A 197 -12.03 -16.49 -15.48
CA ALA A 197 -11.08 -15.43 -15.14
C ALA A 197 -10.65 -14.67 -16.40
N SER A 198 -10.03 -13.49 -16.21
CA SER A 198 -9.38 -12.74 -17.28
C SER A 198 -8.23 -13.55 -17.91
N SER A 199 -8.31 -13.78 -19.21
CA SER A 199 -7.36 -14.57 -20.01
C SER A 199 -7.30 -14.08 -21.46
N THR A 200 -6.50 -14.75 -22.29
CA THR A 200 -6.52 -14.54 -23.75
C THR A 200 -7.94 -14.66 -24.33
N HIS A 201 -8.76 -15.59 -23.84
CA HIS A 201 -10.12 -15.80 -24.33
C HIS A 201 -11.05 -14.63 -24.02
N THR A 202 -10.90 -13.98 -22.86
CA THR A 202 -11.71 -12.78 -22.55
C THR A 202 -11.31 -11.62 -23.46
N GLN A 203 -10.01 -11.50 -23.79
CA GLN A 203 -9.51 -10.50 -24.71
C GLN A 203 -9.98 -10.76 -26.16
N GLU A 204 -10.05 -12.02 -26.57
CA GLU A 204 -10.56 -12.41 -27.89
C GLU A 204 -12.03 -12.03 -28.08
N VAL A 205 -12.87 -12.22 -27.05
CA VAL A 205 -14.27 -11.75 -27.08
C VAL A 205 -14.32 -10.24 -27.33
N GLU A 206 -13.52 -9.46 -26.62
CA GLU A 206 -13.45 -7.99 -26.82
C GLU A 206 -12.95 -7.63 -28.22
N ASN A 207 -11.90 -8.30 -28.70
CA ASN A 207 -11.33 -8.07 -30.03
C ASN A 207 -12.34 -8.35 -31.13
N PHE A 208 -13.09 -9.46 -31.04
CA PHE A 208 -14.14 -9.76 -32.00
C PHE A 208 -15.26 -8.74 -31.96
N ILE A 209 -15.68 -8.29 -30.77
CA ILE A 209 -16.68 -7.22 -30.62
C ILE A 209 -16.21 -5.92 -31.27
N HIS A 210 -14.92 -5.58 -31.12
CA HIS A 210 -14.30 -4.43 -31.80
C HIS A 210 -14.24 -4.59 -33.31
N GLU A 211 -13.85 -5.76 -33.81
CA GLU A 211 -13.82 -6.06 -35.25
C GLU A 211 -15.21 -5.89 -35.88
N VAL A 212 -16.25 -6.37 -35.20
CA VAL A 212 -17.64 -6.30 -35.69
C VAL A 212 -18.37 -5.01 -35.31
N ALA A 213 -17.68 -4.02 -34.73
CA ALA A 213 -18.29 -2.74 -34.36
C ALA A 213 -18.99 -2.07 -35.57
N HIS A 214 -18.45 -2.27 -36.78
CA HIS A 214 -19.04 -1.79 -38.03
C HIS A 214 -20.41 -2.41 -38.38
N LEU A 215 -20.77 -3.55 -37.79
CA LEU A 215 -22.06 -4.23 -37.95
C LEU A 215 -23.11 -3.76 -36.93
N THR A 216 -22.73 -2.97 -35.93
CA THR A 216 -23.65 -2.60 -34.83
C THR A 216 -24.57 -1.42 -35.13
N SER A 217 -24.46 -0.78 -36.31
CA SER A 217 -25.27 0.38 -36.74
C SER A 217 -25.42 1.52 -35.71
N GLY A 218 -24.45 1.68 -34.80
CA GLY A 218 -24.47 2.68 -33.73
C GLY A 218 -25.17 2.27 -32.44
N MET A 219 -25.46 0.98 -32.24
CA MET A 219 -25.87 0.42 -30.94
C MET A 219 -24.74 0.56 -29.91
N SER A 220 -25.06 0.87 -28.65
CA SER A 220 -24.07 0.83 -27.57
C SER A 220 -23.81 -0.62 -27.16
N VAL A 221 -22.55 -1.04 -27.14
CA VAL A 221 -22.16 -2.38 -26.70
C VAL A 221 -21.43 -2.28 -25.35
N THR A 222 -21.84 -3.08 -24.38
CA THR A 222 -21.17 -3.22 -23.08
C THR A 222 -20.76 -4.69 -22.89
N VAL A 223 -19.50 -4.95 -22.55
CA VAL A 223 -19.00 -6.28 -22.20
C VAL A 223 -18.92 -6.39 -20.68
N SER A 224 -19.48 -7.45 -20.08
CA SER A 224 -19.40 -7.67 -18.63
C SER A 224 -18.08 -8.31 -18.22
N GLU A 225 -17.69 -8.11 -16.95
CA GLU A 225 -16.51 -8.77 -16.37
C GLU A 225 -16.65 -10.32 -16.35
N PRO A 226 -15.53 -11.07 -16.31
CA PRO A 226 -15.50 -12.52 -16.14
C PRO A 226 -16.07 -12.98 -14.78
N PHE A 227 -16.40 -14.27 -14.66
CA PHE A 227 -17.18 -14.77 -13.53
C PHE A 227 -16.53 -14.61 -12.15
N PHE A 228 -15.21 -14.78 -12.02
CA PHE A 228 -14.52 -14.68 -10.73
C PHE A 228 -14.36 -13.24 -10.23
N GLU A 229 -14.46 -12.25 -11.11
CA GLU A 229 -14.44 -10.83 -10.74
C GLU A 229 -15.78 -10.37 -10.14
N ILE A 230 -16.86 -11.10 -10.44
CA ILE A 230 -18.20 -10.80 -9.94
C ILE A 230 -18.48 -11.64 -8.67
N PRO A 231 -18.48 -11.05 -7.45
CA PRO A 231 -18.51 -11.83 -6.20
C PRO A 231 -19.73 -12.73 -6.05
N TYR A 232 -20.90 -12.28 -6.54
CA TYR A 232 -22.11 -13.09 -6.52
C TYR A 232 -21.98 -14.32 -7.44
N MET A 233 -21.43 -14.14 -8.65
CA MET A 233 -21.21 -15.25 -9.59
C MET A 233 -20.18 -16.24 -9.04
N LYS A 234 -19.05 -15.76 -8.53
CA LYS A 234 -18.05 -16.59 -7.84
C LYS A 234 -18.65 -17.41 -6.69
N MET A 235 -19.51 -16.80 -5.87
CA MET A 235 -20.23 -17.52 -4.80
C MET A 235 -21.15 -18.62 -5.37
N ARG A 236 -21.86 -18.36 -6.47
CA ARG A 236 -22.73 -19.36 -7.12
C ARG A 236 -21.93 -20.52 -7.71
N LEU A 237 -20.80 -20.25 -8.35
CA LEU A 237 -19.86 -21.27 -8.83
C LEU A 237 -19.35 -22.13 -7.68
N LYS A 238 -18.95 -21.52 -6.56
CA LYS A 238 -18.54 -22.25 -5.35
C LYS A 238 -19.63 -23.22 -4.89
N ASN A 239 -20.86 -22.74 -4.77
CA ASN A 239 -22.00 -23.57 -4.34
C ASN A 239 -22.25 -24.74 -5.31
N ALA A 240 -22.09 -24.51 -6.62
CA ALA A 240 -22.24 -25.55 -7.63
C ALA A 240 -21.18 -26.65 -7.50
N VAL A 241 -19.90 -26.26 -7.37
CA VAL A 241 -18.78 -27.19 -7.18
C VAL A 241 -18.92 -27.98 -5.87
N VAL A 242 -19.26 -27.30 -4.76
CA VAL A 242 -19.54 -27.95 -3.47
C VAL A 242 -20.75 -28.90 -3.58
N GLY A 243 -21.78 -28.52 -4.32
CA GLY A 243 -22.94 -29.37 -4.58
C GLY A 243 -22.58 -30.64 -5.34
N MET A 244 -21.70 -30.55 -6.33
CA MET A 244 -21.20 -31.69 -7.08
C MET A 244 -20.38 -32.64 -6.21
N ALA A 245 -19.44 -32.11 -5.42
CA ALA A 245 -18.66 -32.91 -4.48
C ALA A 245 -19.55 -33.69 -3.49
N ASN A 246 -20.58 -33.04 -2.94
CA ASN A 246 -21.55 -33.69 -2.06
C ASN A 246 -22.36 -34.81 -2.74
N ARG A 247 -22.61 -34.72 -4.05
CA ARG A 247 -23.24 -35.84 -4.79
C ARG A 247 -22.28 -37.00 -4.98
N LEU A 248 -21.02 -36.73 -5.33
CA LEU A 248 -20.01 -37.80 -5.44
C LEU A 248 -19.85 -38.51 -4.09
N ARG A 249 -19.91 -37.77 -2.98
CA ARG A 249 -19.86 -38.32 -1.62
C ARG A 249 -20.96 -39.34 -1.35
N ALA A 250 -22.14 -39.18 -1.95
CA ALA A 250 -23.25 -40.13 -1.81
C ALA A 250 -22.98 -41.49 -2.49
N SER A 251 -21.97 -41.58 -3.36
CA SER A 251 -21.52 -42.84 -3.97
C SER A 251 -20.46 -43.56 -3.13
N ILE A 252 -19.89 -42.90 -2.12
CA ILE A 252 -18.95 -43.48 -1.15
C ILE A 252 -19.75 -44.20 -0.05
N PRO A 253 -19.39 -45.43 0.37
CA PRO A 253 -20.09 -46.14 1.44
C PRO A 253 -20.21 -45.31 2.73
N GLU A 254 -21.34 -45.42 3.42
CA GLU A 254 -21.62 -44.64 4.64
C GLU A 254 -20.69 -44.97 5.81
N ASP A 255 -20.04 -46.14 5.79
CA ASP A 255 -19.10 -46.61 6.81
C ASP A 255 -17.65 -46.14 6.61
N VAL A 256 -17.38 -45.34 5.56
CA VAL A 256 -16.09 -44.67 5.36
C VAL A 256 -16.06 -43.37 6.16
N ASP A 257 -15.06 -43.24 7.04
CA ASP A 257 -14.85 -42.06 7.88
C ASP A 257 -14.38 -40.86 7.03
N ASP A 258 -14.77 -39.64 7.41
CA ASP A 258 -14.45 -38.43 6.62
C ASP A 258 -12.93 -38.16 6.51
N GLU A 259 -12.12 -38.64 7.46
CA GLU A 259 -10.66 -38.54 7.42
C GLU A 259 -10.02 -39.41 6.32
N ASP A 260 -10.74 -40.43 5.85
CA ASP A 260 -10.32 -41.33 4.79
C ASP A 260 -10.79 -40.86 3.39
N ILE A 261 -11.42 -39.69 3.31
CA ILE A 261 -11.99 -39.11 2.09
C ILE A 261 -11.18 -37.89 1.63
N GLY A 262 -10.84 -37.89 0.35
CA GLY A 262 -10.20 -36.77 -0.34
C GLY A 262 -11.08 -36.17 -1.43
N VAL A 263 -10.84 -34.89 -1.74
CA VAL A 263 -11.42 -34.19 -2.90
C VAL A 263 -10.29 -33.67 -3.78
N LEU A 264 -10.32 -34.03 -5.05
CA LEU A 264 -9.46 -33.45 -6.07
C LEU A 264 -10.30 -32.49 -6.92
N LEU A 265 -9.99 -31.20 -6.84
CA LEU A 265 -10.59 -30.16 -7.68
C LEU A 265 -9.84 -30.10 -9.01
N ALA A 266 -10.43 -30.70 -10.05
CA ALA A 266 -9.87 -30.78 -11.39
C ALA A 266 -10.15 -29.48 -12.17
N SER A 267 -9.09 -28.74 -12.47
CA SER A 267 -9.15 -27.45 -13.15
C SER A 267 -8.42 -27.45 -14.49
N HIS A 268 -8.59 -26.39 -15.29
CA HIS A 268 -7.81 -26.22 -16.51
C HIS A 268 -6.32 -26.05 -16.16
N GLY A 269 -5.47 -26.74 -16.92
CA GLY A 269 -4.10 -26.28 -17.05
C GLY A 269 -4.01 -25.20 -18.12
N THR A 270 -2.96 -24.40 -18.03
CA THR A 270 -2.51 -23.53 -19.12
C THR A 270 -1.09 -23.93 -19.45
N PRO A 271 -0.62 -23.81 -20.69
CA PRO A 271 0.81 -23.84 -20.98
C PRO A 271 1.54 -22.82 -20.12
N TYR A 272 2.12 -23.29 -19.01
CA TYR A 272 2.84 -22.45 -18.07
C TYR A 272 4.27 -22.28 -18.56
N VAL A 273 4.65 -21.02 -18.75
CA VAL A 273 6.01 -20.61 -19.10
C VAL A 273 6.52 -19.81 -17.91
N PRO A 274 7.53 -20.32 -17.18
CA PRO A 274 8.23 -19.49 -16.19
C PRO A 274 8.83 -18.27 -16.92
N PRO A 275 8.88 -17.08 -16.32
CA PRO A 275 9.52 -15.94 -16.95
C PRO A 275 10.98 -16.26 -17.28
N TYR A 276 11.42 -15.92 -18.50
CA TYR A 276 12.80 -16.04 -18.96
C TYR A 276 13.37 -14.65 -19.24
N PRO A 277 13.99 -14.01 -18.22
CA PRO A 277 14.50 -12.65 -18.30
C PRO A 277 15.55 -12.44 -19.40
N GLU A 278 16.27 -13.50 -19.79
CA GLU A 278 17.25 -13.42 -20.89
C GLU A 278 16.65 -13.05 -22.26
N PHE A 279 15.32 -13.20 -22.43
CA PHE A 279 14.60 -12.83 -23.65
C PHE A 279 13.70 -11.61 -23.47
N GLY A 280 13.73 -10.97 -22.30
CA GLY A 280 12.92 -9.80 -22.01
C GLY A 280 11.47 -10.11 -21.61
N TRP A 281 11.15 -11.37 -21.29
CA TRP A 281 9.82 -11.78 -20.84
C TRP A 281 9.70 -11.67 -19.31
N GLN A 282 8.70 -10.93 -18.87
CA GLN A 282 8.30 -10.73 -17.47
C GLN A 282 7.12 -11.66 -17.13
N PRO A 283 6.94 -12.02 -15.84
CA PRO A 283 5.71 -12.68 -15.41
C PRO A 283 4.51 -11.78 -15.72
N GLY A 284 3.60 -12.26 -16.58
CA GLY A 284 2.44 -11.50 -17.08
C GLY A 284 2.49 -11.11 -18.57
N ASP A 285 3.63 -11.32 -19.26
CA ASP A 285 3.74 -11.01 -20.70
C ASP A 285 2.94 -11.98 -21.60
N ILE A 286 2.40 -13.07 -21.04
CA ILE A 286 1.42 -13.96 -21.66
C ILE A 286 0.15 -13.89 -20.80
N PHE A 287 -0.92 -13.35 -21.37
CA PHE A 287 -2.16 -12.95 -20.69
C PHE A 287 -2.98 -14.16 -20.18
N SER A 288 -2.66 -14.70 -18.99
CA SER A 288 -3.57 -15.64 -18.32
C SER A 288 -3.44 -15.58 -16.79
N ASN A 289 -4.43 -14.94 -16.13
CA ASN A 289 -4.57 -14.98 -14.67
C ASN A 289 -5.29 -16.24 -14.17
N LEU A 290 -5.59 -17.18 -15.07
CA LEU A 290 -6.46 -18.33 -14.80
C LEU A 290 -5.95 -19.20 -13.63
N ILE A 291 -4.67 -19.59 -13.63
CA ILE A 291 -4.08 -20.43 -12.57
C ILE A 291 -4.24 -19.76 -11.20
N LEU A 292 -3.80 -18.51 -11.08
CA LEU A 292 -3.79 -17.76 -9.82
C LEU A 292 -5.20 -17.61 -9.26
N THR A 293 -6.15 -17.21 -10.11
CA THR A 293 -7.53 -17.00 -9.69
C THR A 293 -8.22 -18.32 -9.32
N GLU A 294 -7.94 -19.40 -10.05
CA GLU A 294 -8.41 -20.75 -9.70
C GLU A 294 -7.81 -21.28 -8.39
N ASP A 295 -6.52 -21.04 -8.11
CA ASP A 295 -5.89 -21.46 -6.84
C ASP A 295 -6.49 -20.73 -5.63
N ILE A 296 -6.78 -19.44 -5.77
CA ILE A 296 -7.51 -18.68 -4.74
C ILE A 296 -8.91 -19.27 -4.57
N PHE A 297 -9.62 -19.54 -5.67
CA PHE A 297 -10.97 -20.10 -5.63
C PHE A 297 -11.01 -21.51 -5.01
N HIS A 298 -10.02 -22.35 -5.31
CA HIS A 298 -9.89 -23.69 -4.74
C HIS A 298 -9.61 -23.66 -3.23
N ARG A 299 -8.76 -22.73 -2.76
CA ARG A 299 -8.56 -22.50 -1.31
C ARG A 299 -9.84 -22.06 -0.61
N GLU A 300 -10.70 -21.26 -1.26
CA GLU A 300 -12.02 -20.90 -0.72
C GLU A 300 -13.00 -22.09 -0.70
N ILE A 301 -12.94 -22.97 -1.70
CA ILE A 301 -13.75 -24.19 -1.75
C ILE A 301 -13.30 -25.18 -0.67
N GLU A 302 -11.99 -25.37 -0.47
CA GLU A 302 -11.42 -26.26 0.53
C GLU A 302 -11.99 -25.98 1.93
N GLN A 303 -12.16 -24.71 2.31
CA GLN A 303 -12.78 -24.30 3.58
C GLN A 303 -14.23 -24.76 3.74
N SER A 304 -14.88 -25.18 2.66
CA SER A 304 -16.27 -25.66 2.64
C SER A 304 -16.37 -27.17 2.80
N PHE A 305 -15.25 -27.90 2.80
CA PHE A 305 -15.21 -29.36 2.93
C PHE A 305 -14.60 -29.79 4.28
N PRO A 306 -15.10 -30.89 4.88
CA PRO A 306 -14.44 -31.56 5.99
C PRO A 306 -13.33 -32.53 5.52
N TRP A 307 -13.13 -32.67 4.22
CA TRP A 307 -12.27 -33.68 3.57
C TRP A 307 -10.95 -33.06 3.12
N LYS A 308 -9.88 -33.86 3.03
CA LYS A 308 -8.60 -33.40 2.49
C LYS A 308 -8.77 -32.98 1.03
N THR A 309 -8.51 -31.73 0.70
CA THR A 309 -8.73 -31.19 -0.65
C THR A 309 -7.41 -30.86 -1.32
N VAL A 310 -7.26 -31.21 -2.60
CA VAL A 310 -6.11 -30.89 -3.44
C VAL A 310 -6.59 -30.37 -4.80
N THR A 311 -5.76 -29.58 -5.47
CA THR A 311 -5.99 -29.13 -6.86
C THR A 311 -5.25 -30.08 -7.80
N GLY A 312 -5.87 -30.45 -8.93
CA GLY A 312 -5.17 -31.14 -10.02
C GLY A 312 -5.51 -30.48 -11.35
N ARG A 313 -4.51 -30.26 -12.20
CA ARG A 313 -4.66 -29.52 -13.46
C ARG A 313 -4.59 -30.45 -14.66
N MET A 314 -5.49 -30.26 -15.62
CA MET A 314 -5.45 -31.00 -16.88
C MET A 314 -4.47 -30.36 -17.86
N ASN A 315 -3.51 -31.14 -18.37
CA ASN A 315 -2.51 -30.76 -19.38
C ASN A 315 -1.64 -29.53 -19.02
N TYR A 316 -0.37 -29.52 -19.42
CA TYR A 316 0.51 -28.34 -19.44
C TYR A 316 0.85 -27.61 -18.11
N SER A 317 0.23 -27.96 -16.98
CA SER A 317 0.45 -27.33 -15.67
C SER A 317 0.57 -28.36 -14.56
N THR A 318 1.35 -28.04 -13.52
CA THR A 318 1.47 -28.83 -12.29
C THR A 318 0.73 -28.16 -11.12
N PRO A 319 0.26 -28.93 -10.12
CA PRO A 319 0.28 -30.40 -10.09
C PRO A 319 -0.72 -30.99 -11.10
N SER A 320 -0.34 -32.07 -11.78
CA SER A 320 -1.27 -32.78 -12.67
C SER A 320 -2.36 -33.49 -11.85
N ILE A 321 -3.45 -33.89 -12.48
CA ILE A 321 -4.49 -34.69 -11.81
C ILE A 321 -3.89 -35.99 -11.26
N GLU A 322 -2.99 -36.62 -12.00
CA GLU A 322 -2.28 -37.83 -11.60
C GLU A 322 -1.39 -37.60 -10.38
N ASP A 323 -0.60 -36.52 -10.38
CA ASP A 323 0.27 -36.17 -9.24
C ASP A 323 -0.56 -35.92 -7.96
N SER A 324 -1.68 -35.22 -8.09
CA SER A 324 -2.56 -34.94 -6.95
C SER A 324 -3.29 -36.18 -6.44
N LEU A 325 -3.59 -37.15 -7.32
CA LEU A 325 -4.09 -38.46 -6.89
C LEU A 325 -2.99 -39.24 -6.15
N ASP A 326 -1.75 -39.22 -6.64
CA ASP A 326 -0.63 -39.84 -5.95
C ASP A 326 -0.37 -39.20 -4.57
N GLU A 327 -0.53 -37.88 -4.44
CA GLU A 327 -0.40 -37.18 -3.15
C GLU A 327 -1.46 -37.61 -2.13
N LEU A 328 -2.70 -37.83 -2.57
CA LEU A 328 -3.77 -38.33 -1.71
C LEU A 328 -3.53 -39.80 -1.31
N ASP A 329 -3.04 -40.61 -2.25
CA ASP A 329 -2.66 -42.01 -2.03
C ASP A 329 -1.53 -42.13 -0.99
N ASP A 330 -0.49 -41.32 -1.14
CA ASP A 330 0.66 -41.24 -0.21
C ASP A 330 0.24 -40.72 1.18
N ALA A 331 -0.79 -39.89 1.25
CA ALA A 331 -1.40 -39.44 2.50
C ALA A 331 -2.27 -40.51 3.18
N GLY A 332 -2.48 -41.66 2.54
CA GLY A 332 -3.27 -42.77 3.07
C GLY A 332 -4.78 -42.61 2.89
N ILE A 333 -5.22 -41.69 2.01
CA ILE A 333 -6.64 -41.51 1.69
C ILE A 333 -7.13 -42.74 0.93
N SER A 334 -8.24 -43.33 1.38
CA SER A 334 -8.75 -44.56 0.76
C SER A 334 -9.83 -44.31 -0.29
N HIS A 335 -10.49 -43.13 -0.26
CA HIS A 335 -11.56 -42.76 -1.19
C HIS A 335 -11.39 -41.32 -1.66
N VAL A 336 -11.36 -41.08 -2.98
CA VAL A 336 -11.16 -39.75 -3.56
C VAL A 336 -12.28 -39.40 -4.53
N MET A 337 -12.84 -38.21 -4.37
CA MET A 337 -13.79 -37.62 -5.31
C MET A 337 -13.06 -36.67 -6.25
N VAL A 338 -13.09 -36.95 -7.56
CA VAL A 338 -12.56 -36.02 -8.55
C VAL A 338 -13.69 -35.14 -9.07
N VAL A 339 -13.61 -33.84 -8.78
CA VAL A 339 -14.63 -32.83 -9.10
C VAL A 339 -14.10 -31.92 -10.20
N PRO A 340 -14.68 -31.92 -11.42
CA PRO A 340 -14.28 -31.04 -12.51
C PRO A 340 -14.70 -29.58 -12.23
N SER A 341 -13.97 -28.92 -11.32
CA SER A 341 -14.31 -27.62 -10.72
C SER A 341 -14.24 -26.44 -11.68
N ALA A 342 -13.54 -26.58 -12.81
CA ALA A 342 -13.46 -25.56 -13.85
C ALA A 342 -14.39 -25.80 -15.05
N PHE A 343 -15.21 -26.86 -15.03
CA PHE A 343 -16.06 -27.26 -16.16
C PHE A 343 -17.55 -27.19 -15.79
N PRO A 344 -18.27 -26.15 -16.24
CA PRO A 344 -19.70 -26.02 -15.95
C PRO A 344 -20.52 -27.14 -16.59
N THR A 345 -20.18 -27.57 -17.79
CA THR A 345 -20.92 -28.59 -18.54
C THR A 345 -20.01 -29.73 -18.95
N ALA A 346 -20.60 -30.89 -19.25
CA ALA A 346 -19.91 -31.99 -19.89
C ALA A 346 -19.32 -31.51 -21.22
N ALA A 347 -18.03 -31.76 -21.41
CA ALA A 347 -17.25 -31.35 -22.56
C ALA A 347 -16.24 -32.44 -22.91
N LEU A 348 -15.54 -32.31 -24.04
CA LEU A 348 -14.48 -33.25 -24.41
C LEU A 348 -13.45 -33.41 -23.28
N HIS A 349 -13.10 -32.30 -22.61
CA HIS A 349 -12.18 -32.30 -21.47
C HIS A 349 -12.67 -33.10 -20.26
N THR A 350 -13.95 -33.04 -19.91
CA THR A 350 -14.47 -33.87 -18.82
C THR A 350 -14.65 -35.32 -19.27
N MET A 351 -15.00 -35.57 -20.52
CA MET A 351 -15.23 -36.93 -20.99
C MET A 351 -13.95 -37.71 -21.30
N TRP A 352 -12.86 -37.01 -21.64
CA TRP A 352 -11.58 -37.62 -21.98
C TRP A 352 -10.43 -37.16 -21.10
N ASP A 353 -10.04 -35.87 -21.07
CA ASP A 353 -8.80 -35.46 -20.41
C ASP A 353 -8.81 -35.72 -18.89
N VAL A 354 -9.82 -35.18 -18.20
CA VAL A 354 -9.99 -35.41 -16.75
C VAL A 354 -10.33 -36.88 -16.46
N ALA A 355 -11.18 -37.49 -17.29
CA ALA A 355 -11.57 -38.90 -17.14
C ALA A 355 -10.37 -39.85 -17.26
N ASN A 356 -9.56 -39.68 -18.29
CA ASN A 356 -8.41 -40.52 -18.55
C ASN A 356 -7.34 -40.35 -17.47
N ALA A 357 -7.08 -39.12 -17.02
CA ALA A 357 -6.18 -38.86 -15.90
C ALA A 357 -6.67 -39.48 -14.58
N SER A 358 -7.99 -39.48 -14.35
CA SER A 358 -8.59 -39.94 -13.09
C SER A 358 -8.80 -41.46 -13.03
N VAL A 359 -9.28 -42.06 -14.13
CA VAL A 359 -9.75 -43.46 -14.18
C VAL A 359 -9.19 -44.26 -15.36
N GLY A 360 -8.26 -43.68 -16.15
CA GLY A 360 -7.51 -44.37 -17.19
C GLY A 360 -8.27 -44.68 -18.49
N HIS A 361 -9.46 -44.12 -18.67
CA HIS A 361 -10.27 -44.28 -19.89
C HIS A 361 -11.36 -43.20 -20.01
N ALA A 362 -11.97 -43.08 -21.20
CA ALA A 362 -13.08 -42.17 -21.47
C ALA A 362 -14.32 -42.46 -20.61
N VAL A 363 -14.95 -41.41 -20.07
CA VAL A 363 -16.23 -41.48 -19.35
C VAL A 363 -17.23 -40.55 -20.04
N VAL A 364 -18.43 -41.02 -20.32
CA VAL A 364 -19.48 -40.19 -20.96
C VAL A 364 -20.65 -39.95 -20.00
N PRO A 365 -21.39 -38.83 -20.11
CA PRO A 365 -22.54 -38.59 -19.26
C PRO A 365 -23.72 -39.54 -19.58
N PRO A 366 -24.64 -39.80 -18.64
CA PRO A 366 -25.77 -40.73 -18.86
C PRO A 366 -26.67 -40.41 -20.06
N ALA A 367 -26.79 -39.13 -20.42
CA ALA A 367 -27.61 -38.66 -21.53
C ALA A 367 -26.93 -38.80 -22.92
N HIS A 368 -25.72 -39.38 -22.97
CA HIS A 368 -24.91 -39.48 -24.19
C HIS A 368 -25.53 -40.44 -25.23
N PRO A 369 -25.58 -40.08 -26.53
CA PRO A 369 -26.30 -40.84 -27.56
C PRO A 369 -25.71 -42.22 -27.91
N THR A 370 -24.45 -42.50 -27.55
CA THR A 370 -23.77 -43.76 -27.89
C THR A 370 -23.81 -44.80 -26.76
N GLY A 371 -24.90 -45.57 -26.71
CA GLY A 371 -25.17 -46.60 -25.68
C GLY A 371 -24.30 -47.85 -25.69
N THR A 372 -23.04 -47.80 -26.17
CA THR A 372 -22.14 -48.97 -26.29
C THR A 372 -20.72 -48.74 -25.78
N LEU A 373 -20.45 -47.61 -25.13
CA LEU A 373 -19.11 -47.32 -24.58
C LEU A 373 -18.86 -48.14 -23.32
N GLN A 374 -17.61 -48.56 -23.12
CA GLN A 374 -17.18 -49.43 -22.03
C GLN A 374 -17.46 -48.81 -20.65
N SER A 375 -17.42 -47.48 -20.54
CA SER A 375 -17.76 -46.74 -19.32
C SER A 375 -19.21 -46.90 -18.87
N MET A 376 -20.17 -47.20 -19.75
CA MET A 376 -21.57 -47.41 -19.35
C MET A 376 -21.82 -48.74 -18.62
N ALA A 377 -20.88 -49.70 -18.70
CA ALA A 377 -21.04 -51.00 -18.03
C ALA A 377 -20.78 -50.92 -16.52
N ASP A 378 -19.93 -49.97 -16.09
CA ASP A 378 -19.44 -49.83 -14.72
C ASP A 378 -19.93 -48.52 -14.05
N MET A 379 -20.84 -47.79 -14.71
CA MET A 379 -21.40 -46.51 -14.26
C MET A 379 -22.68 -46.70 -13.45
N SER A 380 -22.84 -45.92 -12.39
CA SER A 380 -24.10 -45.87 -11.62
C SER A 380 -25.22 -45.22 -12.44
N ASP A 381 -26.48 -45.42 -12.02
CA ASP A 381 -27.65 -44.75 -12.63
C ASP A 381 -27.52 -43.20 -12.58
N ASP A 382 -26.70 -42.69 -11.66
CA ASP A 382 -26.42 -41.26 -11.46
C ASP A 382 -25.17 -40.77 -12.22
N GLY A 383 -24.56 -41.58 -13.09
CA GLY A 383 -23.45 -41.17 -13.95
C GLY A 383 -22.06 -41.21 -13.32
N VAL A 384 -21.91 -41.87 -12.16
CA VAL A 384 -20.62 -41.97 -11.44
C VAL A 384 -19.92 -43.27 -11.79
N VAL A 385 -18.65 -43.18 -12.16
CA VAL A 385 -17.74 -44.31 -12.36
C VAL A 385 -16.83 -44.43 -11.14
N VAL A 386 -16.58 -45.66 -10.70
CA VAL A 386 -15.69 -45.97 -9.58
C VAL A 386 -14.50 -46.78 -10.08
N HIS A 387 -13.29 -46.33 -9.78
CA HIS A 387 -12.05 -46.97 -10.20
C HIS A 387 -11.16 -47.29 -9.00
N GLU A 388 -10.69 -48.53 -8.90
CA GLU A 388 -9.73 -48.94 -7.87
C GLU A 388 -8.30 -48.78 -8.43
N ARG A 389 -7.50 -47.89 -7.82
CA ARG A 389 -6.08 -47.71 -8.15
C ARG A 389 -5.27 -48.92 -7.66
N PRO A 390 -4.04 -49.15 -8.18
CA PRO A 390 -3.18 -50.27 -7.73
C PRO A 390 -2.86 -50.32 -6.23
N SER A 391 -2.93 -49.18 -5.54
CA SER A 391 -2.79 -49.04 -4.09
C SER A 391 -3.99 -49.58 -3.30
N GLY A 392 -5.16 -49.69 -3.93
CA GLY A 392 -6.46 -49.96 -3.31
C GLY A 392 -7.30 -48.70 -3.05
N MET A 393 -6.80 -47.50 -3.37
CA MET A 393 -7.58 -46.26 -3.29
C MET A 393 -8.72 -46.24 -4.32
N MET A 394 -9.93 -45.91 -3.89
CA MET A 394 -11.12 -45.83 -4.73
C MET A 394 -11.33 -44.40 -5.24
N VAL A 395 -11.34 -44.21 -6.56
CA VAL A 395 -11.57 -42.93 -7.23
C VAL A 395 -13.00 -42.87 -7.77
N TYR A 396 -13.72 -41.80 -7.42
CA TYR A 396 -15.10 -41.53 -7.82
C TYR A 396 -15.14 -40.36 -8.78
N TYR A 397 -15.63 -40.60 -10.00
CA TYR A 397 -15.62 -39.59 -11.06
C TYR A 397 -16.93 -39.56 -11.85
N SER A 398 -17.33 -38.37 -12.31
CA SER A 398 -18.41 -38.18 -13.28
C SER A 398 -17.96 -37.21 -14.36
N ALA A 399 -18.27 -37.53 -15.62
CA ALA A 399 -17.99 -36.67 -16.76
C ALA A 399 -18.98 -35.50 -16.90
N GLN A 400 -20.01 -35.44 -16.06
CA GLN A 400 -20.91 -34.29 -15.97
C GLN A 400 -20.16 -33.08 -15.40
N GLY A 401 -20.38 -31.88 -15.94
CA GLY A 401 -19.88 -30.65 -15.36
C GLY A 401 -20.68 -30.25 -14.10
N PHE A 402 -20.15 -29.32 -13.30
CA PHE A 402 -20.80 -28.92 -12.04
C PHE A 402 -22.19 -28.28 -12.23
N ALA A 403 -22.51 -27.76 -13.42
CA ALA A 403 -23.80 -27.16 -13.77
C ALA A 403 -24.76 -28.11 -14.50
N ASP A 404 -24.34 -29.31 -14.91
CA ASP A 404 -25.22 -30.27 -15.59
C ASP A 404 -26.27 -30.89 -14.65
N MET A 405 -26.14 -30.68 -13.34
CA MET A 405 -26.89 -31.37 -12.29
C MET A 405 -27.26 -30.48 -11.12
N GLU A 406 -28.35 -30.81 -10.41
CA GLU A 406 -28.74 -30.09 -9.20
C GLU A 406 -27.81 -30.42 -8.01
N PRO A 407 -27.53 -29.45 -7.12
CA PRO A 407 -28.01 -28.06 -7.14
C PRO A 407 -27.21 -27.13 -8.07
N GLY A 408 -26.11 -27.58 -8.66
CA GLY A 408 -25.21 -26.71 -9.43
C GLY A 408 -25.84 -26.09 -10.67
N ARG A 409 -26.79 -26.77 -11.31
CA ARG A 409 -27.60 -26.23 -12.42
C ARG A 409 -28.34 -24.96 -12.02
N SER A 410 -29.07 -25.01 -10.90
CA SER A 410 -29.84 -23.86 -10.42
C SER A 410 -28.93 -22.74 -9.90
N GLU A 411 -27.81 -23.06 -9.26
CA GLU A 411 -26.81 -22.07 -8.84
C GLU A 411 -26.17 -21.36 -10.05
N PHE A 412 -25.76 -22.11 -11.07
CA PHE A 412 -25.15 -21.55 -12.29
C PHE A 412 -26.15 -20.65 -13.05
N GLN A 413 -27.39 -21.11 -13.26
CA GLN A 413 -28.44 -20.31 -13.90
C GLN A 413 -28.79 -19.05 -13.09
N ALA A 414 -28.78 -19.12 -11.75
CA ALA A 414 -28.99 -17.95 -10.90
C ALA A 414 -27.85 -16.92 -11.03
N GLY A 415 -26.61 -17.41 -11.12
CA GLY A 415 -25.43 -16.60 -11.38
C GLY A 415 -25.49 -15.90 -12.74
N LEU A 416 -25.73 -16.65 -13.83
CA LEU A 416 -25.89 -16.08 -15.18
C LEU A 416 -27.04 -15.07 -15.25
N SER A 417 -28.17 -15.37 -14.61
CA SER A 417 -29.31 -14.45 -14.55
C SER A 417 -28.96 -13.15 -13.81
N PHE A 418 -28.10 -13.22 -12.79
CA PHE A 418 -27.63 -12.05 -12.07
C PHE A 418 -26.70 -11.20 -12.93
N VAL A 419 -25.67 -11.81 -13.54
CA VAL A 419 -24.72 -11.11 -14.41
C VAL A 419 -25.45 -10.43 -15.57
N GLY A 420 -26.36 -11.14 -16.23
CA GLY A 420 -27.18 -10.58 -17.29
C GLY A 420 -28.08 -9.42 -16.84
N LYS A 421 -28.62 -9.44 -15.61
CA LYS A 421 -29.38 -8.31 -15.06
C LYS A 421 -28.51 -7.10 -14.80
N ILE A 422 -27.32 -7.29 -14.23
CA ILE A 422 -26.39 -6.21 -13.93
C ILE A 422 -25.92 -5.55 -15.23
N GLY A 423 -25.48 -6.32 -16.23
CA GLY A 423 -25.07 -5.74 -17.51
C GLY A 423 -26.20 -4.97 -18.22
N VAL A 424 -27.45 -5.43 -18.10
CA VAL A 424 -28.61 -4.68 -18.60
C VAL A 424 -28.84 -3.38 -17.82
N LEU A 425 -28.67 -3.37 -16.49
CA LEU A 425 -28.79 -2.14 -15.69
C LEU A 425 -27.68 -1.14 -16.05
N GLU A 426 -26.44 -1.60 -16.20
CA GLU A 426 -25.28 -0.76 -16.55
C GLU A 426 -25.46 -0.06 -17.90
N VAL A 427 -25.89 -0.81 -18.93
CA VAL A 427 -26.13 -0.22 -20.26
C VAL A 427 -27.34 0.74 -20.26
N LEU A 428 -28.29 0.59 -19.33
CA LEU A 428 -29.41 1.52 -19.17
C LEU A 428 -29.00 2.82 -18.48
N GLU A 429 -28.08 2.77 -17.53
CA GLU A 429 -27.51 3.93 -16.84
C GLU A 429 -26.50 4.71 -17.72
N GLY A 430 -26.14 4.17 -18.88
CA GLY A 430 -25.14 4.78 -19.77
C GLY A 430 -23.70 4.55 -19.29
N VAL A 431 -23.50 3.53 -18.46
CA VAL A 431 -22.17 3.09 -18.02
C VAL A 431 -21.62 2.16 -19.10
N SER A 432 -20.75 2.66 -19.97
CA SER A 432 -20.07 1.86 -20.99
C SER A 432 -18.71 1.37 -20.47
N TYR A 433 -18.49 0.06 -20.53
CA TYR A 433 -17.19 -0.58 -20.35
C TYR A 433 -16.39 -0.45 -21.66
N THR A 434 -15.14 0.01 -21.60
CA THR A 434 -14.19 -0.04 -22.72
C THR A 434 -12.98 -0.86 -22.30
N GLY A 435 -13.03 -2.17 -22.57
CA GLY A 435 -11.85 -3.03 -22.60
C GLY A 435 -11.15 -2.89 -23.96
N GLY A 436 -9.81 -2.89 -23.97
CA GLY A 436 -9.01 -3.29 -25.14
C GLY A 436 -8.70 -2.28 -26.27
N SER A 437 -7.73 -1.38 -26.04
CA SER A 437 -6.75 -0.84 -27.02
C SER A 437 -7.21 -0.33 -28.41
N SER A 438 -7.30 1.00 -28.57
CA SER A 438 -6.55 1.67 -29.65
C SER A 438 -6.23 3.12 -29.29
N VAL A 439 -5.04 3.54 -29.73
CA VAL A 439 -4.44 4.86 -29.54
C VAL A 439 -5.34 5.96 -30.10
N LEU A 440 -5.46 7.04 -29.31
CA LEU A 440 -5.90 8.41 -29.63
C LEU A 440 -7.28 8.82 -29.09
N ASP A 441 -7.18 9.60 -28.00
CA ASP A 441 -8.01 10.75 -27.59
C ASP A 441 -9.17 10.51 -26.58
N GLU A 442 -8.85 10.83 -25.30
CA GLU A 442 -9.71 11.27 -24.15
C GLU A 442 -10.65 10.21 -23.48
N GLU A 443 -10.68 9.92 -22.17
CA GLU A 443 -10.11 10.40 -20.88
C GLU A 443 -9.83 9.19 -19.92
N PRO A 444 -8.98 9.32 -18.87
CA PRO A 444 -8.37 8.19 -18.16
C PRO A 444 -9.26 7.52 -17.09
N GLY A 445 -9.38 6.18 -17.14
CA GLY A 445 -10.03 5.34 -16.13
C GLY A 445 -9.13 4.99 -14.94
N ASP A 446 -9.76 4.49 -13.87
CA ASP A 446 -9.27 4.22 -12.51
C ASP A 446 -8.17 3.13 -12.37
N ASP A 447 -7.43 2.83 -13.43
CA ASP A 447 -6.23 1.97 -13.43
C ASP A 447 -5.00 2.69 -14.04
N SER A 448 -5.24 3.84 -14.65
CA SER A 448 -4.18 4.73 -15.08
C SER A 448 -3.56 5.40 -13.86
N CYS A 449 -2.23 5.53 -13.85
CA CYS A 449 -1.60 6.42 -12.90
C CYS A 449 -2.15 7.82 -13.15
N LEU A 450 -2.94 8.35 -12.22
CA LEU A 450 -3.66 9.59 -12.47
C LEU A 450 -2.68 10.77 -12.41
N PRO A 451 -2.96 11.87 -13.14
CA PRO A 451 -2.26 13.13 -12.98
C PRO A 451 -1.98 13.49 -11.52
N GLY A 452 -0.70 13.55 -11.14
CA GLY A 452 -0.27 13.87 -9.78
C GLY A 452 -0.15 12.68 -8.82
N GLU A 453 -0.30 11.43 -9.28
CA GLU A 453 0.00 10.22 -8.50
C GLU A 453 1.42 9.70 -8.76
N ILE A 454 1.99 8.99 -7.79
CA ILE A 454 3.06 8.03 -8.00
C ILE A 454 2.45 6.63 -8.07
N CYS A 455 2.85 5.87 -9.08
CA CYS A 455 2.39 4.51 -9.26
C CYS A 455 3.57 3.56 -9.46
N VAL A 456 3.50 2.44 -8.77
CA VAL A 456 4.50 1.37 -8.88
C VAL A 456 3.85 0.04 -8.56
N THR A 457 4.14 -0.98 -9.35
CA THR A 457 3.80 -2.37 -9.03
C THR A 457 4.98 -2.98 -8.30
N LEU A 458 4.82 -3.27 -7.01
CA LEU A 458 5.84 -3.99 -6.26
C LEU A 458 5.66 -5.48 -6.46
N THR A 459 6.77 -6.19 -6.67
CA THR A 459 6.85 -7.65 -6.63
C THR A 459 7.86 -8.03 -5.55
N ALA A 460 7.69 -9.16 -4.87
CA ALA A 460 8.67 -9.68 -3.95
C ALA A 460 8.48 -11.20 -3.81
N GLU A 461 9.57 -11.96 -3.74
CA GLU A 461 9.53 -13.41 -3.46
C GLU A 461 9.57 -13.68 -1.95
N GLU A 462 10.40 -12.94 -1.22
CA GLU A 462 10.44 -12.88 0.24
C GLU A 462 10.58 -11.42 0.68
N THR A 463 9.91 -11.07 1.78
CA THR A 463 10.03 -9.76 2.43
C THR A 463 10.27 -9.93 3.92
N THR A 464 10.88 -8.92 4.51
CA THR A 464 11.26 -8.87 5.91
C THR A 464 10.80 -7.52 6.48
N GLY A 465 10.13 -7.54 7.63
CA GLY A 465 9.49 -6.35 8.20
C GLY A 465 8.05 -6.12 7.75
N SER A 466 7.34 -5.22 8.44
CA SER A 466 5.88 -5.06 8.34
C SER A 466 5.41 -3.90 7.44
N GLU A 467 6.30 -3.00 7.05
CA GLU A 467 5.97 -1.76 6.33
C GLU A 467 6.76 -1.60 5.03
N LEU A 468 6.13 -0.95 4.03
CA LEU A 468 6.76 -0.57 2.76
C LEU A 468 7.09 0.91 2.76
N ARG A 469 8.29 1.31 2.34
CA ARG A 469 8.64 2.73 2.14
C ARG A 469 9.02 3.00 0.70
N LEU A 470 8.43 4.05 0.14
CA LEU A 470 8.74 4.57 -1.19
C LEU A 470 9.62 5.82 -1.04
N MET A 471 10.83 5.75 -1.58
CA MET A 471 11.89 6.74 -1.45
C MET A 471 12.29 7.26 -2.82
N LEU A 472 12.18 8.57 -3.03
CA LEU A 472 12.54 9.24 -4.27
C LEU A 472 13.89 9.94 -4.14
N TYR A 473 14.80 9.66 -5.08
CA TYR A 473 16.15 10.23 -5.12
C TYR A 473 16.33 11.11 -6.33
N GLU A 474 16.76 12.36 -6.12
CA GLU A 474 17.19 13.21 -7.21
C GLU A 474 18.51 12.69 -7.81
N THR A 475 18.53 12.42 -9.11
CA THR A 475 19.67 11.77 -9.76
C THR A 475 19.71 11.96 -11.28
N GLU A 476 20.84 11.62 -11.91
CA GLU A 476 20.95 11.48 -13.36
C GLU A 476 20.73 10.02 -13.82
N ALA A 477 20.19 9.83 -15.02
CA ALA A 477 19.86 8.50 -15.54
C ALA A 477 21.08 7.56 -15.66
N GLY A 478 22.30 8.10 -15.76
CA GLY A 478 23.53 7.30 -15.84
C GLY A 478 24.07 6.83 -14.48
N GLN A 479 23.59 7.41 -13.38
CA GLN A 479 24.02 7.10 -12.01
C GLN A 479 23.05 6.15 -11.30
N TRP A 480 21.80 6.12 -11.76
CA TRP A 480 20.75 5.27 -11.22
C TRP A 480 20.80 3.82 -11.73
N PRO A 481 20.57 2.80 -10.89
CA PRO A 481 20.44 2.83 -9.42
C PRO A 481 21.79 2.63 -8.69
N GLN A 482 22.92 2.59 -9.41
CA GLN A 482 24.20 2.10 -8.86
C GLN A 482 24.73 2.93 -7.70
N ASP A 483 24.67 4.25 -7.79
CA ASP A 483 25.17 5.15 -6.74
C ASP A 483 24.25 5.16 -5.49
N PHE A 484 23.09 4.50 -5.55
CA PHE A 484 22.02 4.56 -4.53
C PHE A 484 21.70 3.20 -3.91
N ARG A 485 22.49 2.15 -4.21
CA ARG A 485 22.26 0.78 -3.71
C ARG A 485 22.32 0.65 -2.18
N SER A 486 23.07 1.53 -1.53
CA SER A 486 23.16 1.62 -0.07
C SER A 486 22.00 2.38 0.56
N LEU A 487 21.05 2.89 -0.24
CA LEU A 487 19.92 3.72 0.20
C LEU A 487 20.37 4.89 1.10
N PRO A 488 21.16 5.85 0.56
CA PRO A 488 21.46 7.08 1.30
C PRO A 488 20.18 7.88 1.62
N THR A 489 20.26 9.00 2.32
CA THR A 489 19.04 9.79 2.62
C THR A 489 18.30 10.17 1.32
N PRO A 490 17.01 9.79 1.16
CA PRO A 490 16.24 10.13 -0.04
C PRO A 490 15.92 11.61 -0.11
N SER A 491 15.62 12.12 -1.30
CA SER A 491 15.27 13.52 -1.52
C SER A 491 13.79 13.81 -1.21
N TRP A 492 12.91 12.82 -1.42
CA TRP A 492 11.53 12.83 -0.95
C TRP A 492 11.08 11.43 -0.52
N VAL A 493 10.13 11.35 0.40
CA VAL A 493 9.55 10.09 0.88
C VAL A 493 8.04 10.18 0.83
N VAL A 494 7.39 9.07 0.52
CA VAL A 494 5.94 8.99 0.54
C VAL A 494 5.48 8.69 1.97
N THR A 495 4.60 9.53 2.53
CA THR A 495 4.20 9.49 3.96
C THR A 495 3.07 8.53 4.25
N GLU A 496 2.19 8.28 3.28
CA GLU A 496 1.18 7.23 3.36
C GLU A 496 1.65 6.03 2.56
N TYR A 497 1.75 4.87 3.20
CA TYR A 497 2.21 3.65 2.55
C TYR A 497 1.37 2.46 3.03
N PRO A 498 1.12 1.48 2.15
CA PRO A 498 0.45 0.26 2.55
C PRO A 498 1.39 -0.59 3.42
N ALA A 499 0.81 -1.35 4.35
CA ALA A 499 1.53 -2.43 5.01
C ALA A 499 2.08 -3.42 3.97
N VAL A 500 3.17 -4.12 4.31
CA VAL A 500 3.67 -5.23 3.49
C VAL A 500 2.54 -6.25 3.35
N PRO A 501 2.01 -6.49 2.13
CA PRO A 501 0.93 -7.43 1.95
C PRO A 501 1.44 -8.86 2.14
N GLU A 502 0.60 -9.77 2.60
CA GLU A 502 0.94 -11.20 2.67
C GLU A 502 1.28 -11.79 1.29
N ASN A 503 0.87 -11.12 0.21
CA ASN A 503 1.09 -11.56 -1.17
C ASN A 503 1.44 -10.37 -2.08
N PHE A 504 2.47 -10.56 -2.92
CA PHE A 504 2.82 -9.68 -4.04
C PHE A 504 2.38 -10.33 -5.37
N PRO A 505 2.20 -9.58 -6.48
CA PRO A 505 2.42 -8.16 -6.62
C PRO A 505 1.35 -7.30 -5.96
N ILE A 506 1.75 -6.11 -5.54
CA ILE A 506 0.83 -5.06 -5.11
C ILE A 506 1.06 -3.83 -5.98
N ARG A 507 0.01 -3.31 -6.61
CA ARG A 507 0.08 -2.00 -7.26
C ARG A 507 -0.22 -0.91 -6.25
N ILE A 508 0.78 -0.08 -6.02
CA ILE A 508 0.71 1.08 -5.16
C ILE A 508 0.40 2.29 -6.04
N ARG A 509 -0.64 3.02 -5.66
CA ARG A 509 -1.03 4.30 -6.25
C ARG A 509 -1.21 5.28 -5.12
N ILE A 510 -0.37 6.30 -5.06
CA ILE A 510 -0.41 7.28 -3.99
C ILE A 510 -0.43 8.67 -4.62
N PRO A 511 -1.45 9.50 -4.33
CA PRO A 511 -1.45 10.90 -4.74
C PRO A 511 -0.22 11.60 -4.14
N LEU A 512 0.58 12.31 -4.94
CA LEU A 512 1.79 13.00 -4.46
C LEU A 512 1.46 14.30 -3.71
N ALA A 513 0.30 14.90 -3.98
CA ALA A 513 -0.18 16.04 -3.21
C ALA A 513 -0.52 15.56 -1.79
N GLU A 514 0.01 16.23 -0.78
CA GLU A 514 -0.19 15.94 0.65
C GLU A 514 0.44 14.61 1.15
N ASN A 515 0.83 13.67 0.27
CA ASN A 515 1.53 12.43 0.67
C ASN A 515 3.03 12.40 0.33
N LEU A 516 3.61 13.49 -0.18
CA LEU A 516 5.04 13.56 -0.43
C LEU A 516 5.72 14.50 0.57
N PHE A 517 6.61 13.93 1.36
CA PHE A 517 7.43 14.62 2.32
C PHE A 517 8.78 14.98 1.68
N ALA A 518 9.11 16.25 1.67
CA ALA A 518 10.39 16.72 1.16
C ALA A 518 11.48 16.54 2.20
N ILE A 519 12.59 15.95 1.78
CA ILE A 519 13.84 15.88 2.56
C ILE A 519 14.89 16.82 1.95
N SER A 520 14.73 17.16 0.67
CA SER A 520 15.54 18.13 -0.06
C SER A 520 14.80 19.46 -0.23
N SER A 521 15.53 20.58 -0.20
CA SER A 521 15.00 21.91 -0.54
C SER A 521 14.96 22.19 -2.03
N ASN A 522 15.47 21.26 -2.85
CA ASN A 522 15.43 21.45 -4.28
C ASN A 522 13.98 21.49 -4.75
N PRO A 523 13.67 22.33 -5.75
CA PRO A 523 12.33 22.36 -6.29
C PRO A 523 12.01 21.00 -6.94
N LEU A 524 10.96 20.32 -6.45
CA LEU A 524 10.49 19.05 -7.01
C LEU A 524 10.13 19.19 -8.50
N ALA A 525 9.57 20.33 -8.89
CA ALA A 525 9.23 20.65 -10.29
C ALA A 525 10.47 20.64 -11.19
N GLY A 526 10.56 19.66 -12.08
CA GLY A 526 11.67 19.48 -13.01
C GLY A 526 12.81 18.59 -12.49
N ALA A 527 12.74 18.13 -11.24
CA ALA A 527 13.70 17.18 -10.69
C ALA A 527 13.59 15.82 -11.40
N ARG A 528 14.74 15.18 -11.66
CA ARG A 528 14.80 13.82 -12.19
C ARG A 528 14.95 12.85 -11.03
N LEU A 529 13.99 11.94 -10.88
CA LEU A 529 13.80 11.11 -9.70
C LEU A 529 13.92 9.63 -10.06
N GLY A 530 14.70 8.90 -9.27
CA GLY A 530 14.66 7.43 -9.19
C GLY A 530 13.85 6.99 -7.98
N LEU A 531 13.09 5.89 -8.09
CA LEU A 531 12.29 5.34 -6.99
C LEU A 531 12.98 4.10 -6.41
N ALA A 532 13.35 4.16 -5.13
CA ALA A 532 13.69 2.98 -4.36
C ALA A 532 12.52 2.60 -3.44
N VAL A 533 12.36 1.30 -3.21
CA VAL A 533 11.33 0.77 -2.33
C VAL A 533 11.99 -0.24 -1.40
N ALA A 534 11.72 -0.15 -0.10
CA ALA A 534 12.28 -1.05 0.90
C ALA A 534 11.21 -1.54 1.89
N THR A 535 11.41 -2.72 2.45
CA THR A 535 10.62 -3.27 3.56
C THR A 535 11.30 -2.95 4.90
N GLY A 536 10.60 -3.06 6.03
CA GLY A 536 11.24 -3.10 7.37
C GLY A 536 11.70 -1.79 7.99
N VAL A 537 11.33 -0.67 7.38
CA VAL A 537 11.72 0.65 7.85
C VAL A 537 10.84 1.08 9.04
N SER A 538 11.38 1.01 10.26
CA SER A 538 10.73 1.62 11.44
C SER A 538 10.72 3.15 11.31
N SER A 539 10.07 3.86 12.25
CA SER A 539 9.88 5.32 12.23
C SER A 539 11.14 6.14 11.91
N ILE A 540 12.35 5.59 12.09
CA ILE A 540 13.65 6.26 11.87
C ILE A 540 14.24 6.15 10.44
N MET A 541 13.53 5.63 9.43
CA MET A 541 14.03 5.52 8.04
C MET A 541 15.29 4.63 7.85
N VAL A 542 15.59 3.76 8.81
CA VAL A 542 16.70 2.80 8.73
C VAL A 542 16.26 1.55 7.96
N VAL A 543 17.00 1.19 6.91
CA VAL A 543 16.79 -0.04 6.13
C VAL A 543 17.87 -1.04 6.50
N GLU A 544 17.47 -2.17 7.06
CA GLU A 544 18.38 -3.22 7.48
C GLU A 544 18.96 -3.97 6.26
N PRO A 545 20.13 -4.61 6.36
CA PRO A 545 20.71 -5.41 5.29
C PRO A 545 19.84 -6.63 4.97
N THR A 546 19.07 -7.08 5.97
CA THR A 546 18.08 -8.15 5.83
C THR A 546 16.79 -7.68 5.20
N ASP A 547 16.57 -6.37 5.02
CA ASP A 547 15.34 -5.84 4.44
C ASP A 547 15.32 -5.97 2.92
N ALA A 548 14.18 -6.43 2.41
CA ALA A 548 13.96 -6.54 0.99
C ALA A 548 13.88 -5.13 0.38
N ARG A 549 14.71 -4.87 -0.63
CA ARG A 549 14.71 -3.58 -1.33
C ARG A 549 14.77 -3.75 -2.84
N GLY A 550 14.26 -2.75 -3.54
CA GLY A 550 14.19 -2.71 -4.99
C GLY A 550 14.30 -1.29 -5.52
N PHE A 551 14.69 -1.15 -6.77
CA PHE A 551 14.89 0.13 -7.44
C PHE A 551 14.15 0.13 -8.76
N SER A 552 13.56 1.27 -9.13
CA SER A 552 12.92 1.46 -10.44
C SER A 552 13.92 1.26 -11.56
N ALA A 553 13.47 0.67 -12.66
CA ALA A 553 14.31 0.44 -13.83
C ALA A 553 14.81 1.74 -14.49
N SER A 554 14.09 2.84 -14.30
CA SER A 554 14.43 4.14 -14.87
C SER A 554 14.10 5.30 -13.92
N THR A 555 14.65 6.46 -14.25
CA THR A 555 14.33 7.74 -13.60
C THR A 555 13.27 8.50 -14.40
N LEU A 556 12.38 9.21 -13.72
CA LEU A 556 11.35 10.07 -14.34
C LEU A 556 11.61 11.53 -13.98
N VAL A 557 11.19 12.47 -14.83
CA VAL A 557 11.24 13.91 -14.49
C VAL A 557 9.89 14.30 -13.92
N TYR A 558 9.86 14.78 -12.68
CA TYR A 558 8.62 15.24 -12.06
C TYR A 558 8.13 16.51 -12.74
N GLN A 559 6.85 16.50 -13.12
CA GLN A 559 6.12 17.66 -13.59
C GLN A 559 4.81 17.78 -12.81
N PRO A 560 4.48 18.97 -12.25
CA PRO A 560 3.25 19.14 -11.49
C PRO A 560 2.02 18.71 -12.28
N GLY A 561 1.17 17.86 -11.68
CA GLY A 561 -0.04 17.36 -12.32
C GLY A 561 0.21 16.33 -13.43
N VAL A 562 1.41 15.75 -13.53
CA VAL A 562 1.70 14.61 -14.40
C VAL A 562 1.90 13.38 -13.52
N ALA A 563 1.39 12.23 -13.98
CA ALA A 563 1.57 10.97 -13.30
C ALA A 563 3.03 10.50 -13.31
N MET A 564 3.50 9.96 -12.20
CA MET A 564 4.81 9.31 -12.06
C MET A 564 4.65 7.79 -11.99
N ASP A 565 4.54 7.14 -13.14
CA ASP A 565 4.46 5.68 -13.22
C ASP A 565 5.85 5.06 -13.38
N TYR A 566 6.39 4.49 -12.29
CA TYR A 566 7.69 3.83 -12.27
C TYR A 566 7.65 2.38 -12.78
N GLY A 567 6.48 1.88 -13.21
CA GLY A 567 6.31 0.51 -13.69
C GLY A 567 6.41 -0.48 -12.54
N SER A 568 7.20 -1.54 -12.70
CA SER A 568 7.39 -2.56 -11.68
C SER A 568 8.73 -2.42 -10.95
N VAL A 569 8.71 -2.61 -9.63
CA VAL A 569 9.89 -2.71 -8.76
C VAL A 569 9.87 -4.06 -8.07
N SER A 570 10.94 -4.84 -8.24
CA SER A 570 11.11 -6.12 -7.54
C SER A 570 11.93 -5.91 -6.28
N LEU A 571 11.35 -6.26 -5.13
CA LEU A 571 12.00 -6.28 -3.84
C LEU A 571 12.66 -7.63 -3.65
N SER A 572 13.91 -7.60 -3.19
CA SER A 572 14.66 -8.79 -2.79
C SER A 572 15.58 -8.43 -1.65
N VAL A 573 15.86 -9.39 -0.76
CA VAL A 573 16.91 -9.23 0.24
C VAL A 573 18.26 -9.29 -0.50
N PRO A 574 19.08 -8.24 -0.45
CA PRO A 574 20.32 -8.21 -1.23
C PRO A 574 21.36 -9.22 -0.70
N GLU A 575 21.99 -9.96 -1.61
CA GLU A 575 23.08 -10.89 -1.28
C GLU A 575 24.44 -10.16 -1.26
N GLY A 576 25.21 -10.31 -0.18
CA GLY A 576 26.53 -9.68 -0.03
C GLY A 576 26.99 -9.55 1.43
N ASP A 577 28.23 -9.11 1.64
CA ASP A 577 28.69 -8.73 2.98
C ASP A 577 27.91 -7.47 3.42
N VAL A 578 27.40 -7.49 4.64
CA VAL A 578 26.56 -6.41 5.20
C VAL A 578 27.23 -5.04 5.05
N CYS A 579 28.55 -4.96 5.19
CA CYS A 579 29.30 -3.71 5.11
C CYS A 579 29.59 -3.27 3.68
N GLU A 580 29.51 -4.17 2.70
CA GLU A 580 29.56 -3.83 1.28
C GLU A 580 28.19 -3.35 0.77
N LEU A 581 27.10 -3.89 1.33
CA LEU A 581 25.72 -3.56 0.96
C LEU A 581 25.19 -2.29 1.62
N ASN A 582 25.57 -2.04 2.87
CA ASN A 582 25.30 -0.81 3.61
C ASN A 582 26.54 -0.48 4.48
N PRO A 583 27.44 0.41 4.02
CA PRO A 583 28.62 0.79 4.80
C PRO A 583 28.26 1.53 6.09
N TYR A 584 27.02 2.00 6.22
CA TYR A 584 26.47 2.66 7.39
C TYR A 584 25.64 1.73 8.27
N HIS A 585 25.64 0.42 8.01
CA HIS A 585 24.97 -0.53 8.89
C HIS A 585 25.64 -0.56 10.27
N PRO A 586 24.90 -0.67 11.40
CA PRO A 586 25.48 -0.66 12.74
C PRO A 586 26.66 -1.61 12.89
N THR A 587 26.60 -2.85 12.39
CA THR A 587 27.72 -3.80 12.55
C THR A 587 29.00 -3.44 11.76
N CYS A 588 28.93 -2.43 10.90
CA CYS A 588 29.98 -1.98 9.98
C CYS A 588 30.56 -0.63 10.38
N LEU A 589 29.74 0.18 11.03
CA LEU A 589 30.14 1.40 11.67
C LEU A 589 31.14 1.08 12.78
N THR A 590 32.22 1.86 12.84
CA THR A 590 33.22 1.74 13.90
C THR A 590 33.61 3.13 14.37
N GLY A 591 33.94 3.25 15.66
CA GLY A 591 34.25 4.55 16.24
C GLY A 591 33.01 5.42 16.37
N PRO A 592 33.13 6.75 16.19
CA PRO A 592 32.09 7.71 16.54
C PRO A 592 30.84 7.65 15.65
N LEU A 593 30.90 6.93 14.53
CA LEU A 593 29.76 6.73 13.63
C LEU A 593 28.81 5.60 14.07
N PHE A 594 29.15 4.80 15.09
CA PHE A 594 28.35 3.65 15.54
C PHE A 594 27.46 4.01 16.73
N TRP A 595 26.14 4.05 16.50
CA TRP A 595 25.10 4.28 17.50
C TRP A 595 24.49 2.95 17.95
N GLN A 596 24.30 2.77 19.26
CA GLN A 596 23.60 1.63 19.82
C GLN A 596 22.33 2.12 20.51
N ASP A 597 21.18 1.55 20.12
CA ASP A 597 19.91 1.91 20.71
C ASP A 597 19.74 1.25 22.09
N HIS A 598 19.27 2.03 23.06
CA HIS A 598 18.92 1.58 24.39
C HIS A 598 17.51 2.06 24.73
N PHE A 599 16.56 1.12 24.81
CA PHE A 599 15.22 1.43 25.30
C PHE A 599 15.28 1.71 26.81
N LEU A 600 14.86 2.91 27.20
CA LEU A 600 15.00 3.39 28.57
C LEU A 600 14.00 2.74 29.54
N GLY A 601 12.91 2.13 29.10
CA GLY A 601 11.97 1.50 30.03
C GLY A 601 10.70 0.98 29.42
N GLU A 602 9.66 0.86 30.25
CA GLU A 602 8.31 0.49 29.80
C GLU A 602 7.76 1.55 28.83
N GLU A 603 7.10 1.09 27.77
CA GLU A 603 6.26 1.94 26.93
C GLU A 603 5.24 2.67 27.82
N ASP A 604 5.02 3.97 27.58
CA ASP A 604 4.09 4.84 28.30
C ASP A 604 4.45 5.25 29.75
N PHE A 605 5.71 5.07 30.20
CA PHE A 605 6.14 5.61 31.50
C PHE A 605 5.83 7.11 31.62
N VAL A 606 6.36 7.90 30.68
CA VAL A 606 5.93 9.27 30.35
C VAL A 606 5.45 9.26 28.89
N PRO A 607 4.13 9.23 28.63
CA PRO A 607 3.60 9.13 27.27
C PRO A 607 3.97 10.36 26.43
N GLY A 608 4.52 10.12 25.23
CA GLY A 608 4.85 11.18 24.27
C GLY A 608 5.73 12.28 24.85
N ALA A 609 6.83 11.92 25.52
CA ALA A 609 7.81 12.89 26.03
C ALA A 609 8.24 13.87 24.92
N VAL A 610 8.11 15.18 25.18
CA VAL A 610 8.38 16.25 24.21
C VAL A 610 9.66 17.01 24.58
N TYR A 611 9.99 17.07 25.88
CA TYR A 611 11.18 17.74 26.39
C TYR A 611 11.90 16.89 27.42
N MET A 612 13.22 17.02 27.44
CA MET A 612 14.09 16.28 28.33
C MET A 612 15.30 17.10 28.75
N ASP A 613 15.88 16.72 29.89
CA ASP A 613 17.15 17.25 30.35
C ASP A 613 17.97 16.17 31.06
N VAL A 614 19.29 16.35 31.10
CA VAL A 614 20.26 15.36 31.58
C VAL A 614 21.08 15.96 32.71
N ALA A 615 21.07 15.33 33.88
CA ALA A 615 21.85 15.76 35.04
C ALA A 615 21.95 14.64 36.11
N ASP A 616 23.05 14.59 36.85
CA ASP A 616 23.19 13.74 38.05
C ASP A 616 22.24 14.20 39.18
N ILE A 617 21.07 13.55 39.27
CA ILE A 617 19.98 13.96 40.16
C ILE A 617 20.07 13.28 41.51
N ASP A 618 20.56 12.05 41.55
CA ASP A 618 20.71 11.29 42.79
C ASP A 618 22.10 11.43 43.45
N GLY A 619 23.05 12.08 42.77
CA GLY A 619 24.39 12.37 43.24
C GLY A 619 25.34 11.17 43.18
N ASP A 620 25.05 10.18 42.33
CA ASP A 620 25.89 8.99 42.16
C ASP A 620 27.07 9.19 41.20
N GLY A 621 27.10 10.34 40.50
CA GLY A 621 28.13 10.72 39.53
C GLY A 621 27.82 10.31 38.09
N THR A 622 26.65 9.73 37.84
CA THR A 622 26.11 9.44 36.51
C THR A 622 24.97 10.41 36.22
N ASP A 623 24.93 10.97 35.02
CA ASP A 623 23.79 11.80 34.66
C ASP A 623 22.53 10.96 34.44
N ASP A 624 21.43 11.38 35.05
CA ASP A 624 20.09 10.82 34.91
C ASP A 624 19.29 11.59 33.86
N LEU A 625 18.16 11.03 33.45
CA LEU A 625 17.27 11.66 32.48
C LEU A 625 15.95 12.12 33.10
N VAL A 626 15.63 13.41 32.97
CA VAL A 626 14.32 13.98 33.32
C VAL A 626 13.49 14.18 32.07
N THR A 627 12.23 13.75 32.11
CA THR A 627 11.33 13.88 30.96
C THR A 627 9.97 14.43 31.35
N VAL A 628 9.40 15.21 30.45
CA VAL A 628 8.04 15.74 30.55
C VAL A 628 7.42 15.83 29.15
N GLY A 629 6.10 15.77 29.04
CA GLY A 629 5.45 15.85 27.73
C GLY A 629 3.97 16.16 27.77
N GLU A 630 3.51 16.67 26.63
CA GLU A 630 2.11 16.85 26.27
C GLU A 630 1.80 15.97 25.04
N PRO A 631 1.38 14.71 25.26
CA PRO A 631 1.14 13.77 24.16
C PRO A 631 -0.11 14.12 23.33
N HIS A 632 -0.88 15.12 23.74
CA HIS A 632 -2.10 15.57 23.06
C HIS A 632 -1.85 16.22 21.69
N PHE A 633 -0.58 16.52 21.34
CA PHE A 633 -0.19 16.83 19.96
C PHE A 633 -0.43 15.68 19.00
N GLU A 634 -0.12 14.47 19.45
CA GLU A 634 -0.21 13.25 18.64
C GLU A 634 -1.61 12.62 18.77
N ASP A 635 -2.18 12.64 19.98
CA ASP A 635 -3.54 12.14 20.22
C ASP A 635 -4.31 13.04 21.20
N SER A 636 -5.14 13.91 20.62
CA SER A 636 -6.00 14.83 21.36
C SER A 636 -7.05 14.16 22.26
N GLU A 637 -7.34 12.86 22.08
CA GLU A 637 -8.36 12.14 22.85
C GLU A 637 -7.80 11.52 24.16
N LEU A 638 -6.49 11.57 24.39
CA LEU A 638 -5.87 11.01 25.58
C LEU A 638 -6.42 11.63 26.88
N PRO A 639 -6.59 10.84 27.96
CA PRO A 639 -7.02 11.38 29.24
C PRO A 639 -5.91 12.24 29.87
N LEU A 640 -6.25 13.36 30.50
CA LEU A 640 -5.28 14.27 31.13
C LEU A 640 -4.37 13.61 32.18
N THR A 641 -4.74 12.44 32.71
CA THR A 641 -3.91 11.64 33.63
C THR A 641 -2.61 11.12 33.00
N VAL A 642 -2.41 11.28 31.69
CA VAL A 642 -1.15 10.96 31.01
C VAL A 642 -0.07 12.04 31.20
N LEU A 643 -0.45 13.25 31.62
CA LEU A 643 0.50 14.35 31.85
C LEU A 643 1.32 14.07 33.11
N LYS A 644 2.61 13.78 32.92
CA LYS A 644 3.52 13.34 33.98
C LYS A 644 4.91 13.97 33.82
N LEU A 645 5.59 14.17 34.94
CA LEU A 645 7.03 14.42 35.05
C LEU A 645 7.69 13.14 35.55
N GLY A 646 8.65 12.61 34.81
CA GLY A 646 9.35 11.37 35.14
C GLY A 646 10.86 11.53 35.17
N VAL A 647 11.53 10.64 35.91
CA VAL A 647 12.99 10.49 35.91
C VAL A 647 13.35 9.04 35.63
N TYR A 648 14.34 8.85 34.76
CA TYR A 648 15.04 7.59 34.55
C TYR A 648 16.40 7.70 35.22
N TYR A 649 16.58 6.97 36.31
CA TYR A 649 17.86 6.87 36.97
C TYR A 649 18.76 5.89 36.22
N LEU A 650 19.97 6.30 35.86
CA LEU A 650 20.87 5.51 35.02
C LEU A 650 21.96 4.81 35.84
N ASN A 651 22.57 3.77 35.27
CA ASN A 651 23.85 3.23 35.74
C ASN A 651 25.00 3.83 34.90
N ASP A 652 26.26 3.66 35.33
CA ASP A 652 27.45 4.09 34.55
C ASP A 652 27.49 3.60 33.08
N ASP A 653 26.79 2.50 32.77
CA ASP A 653 26.66 1.94 31.41
C ASP A 653 25.42 2.45 30.65
N LEU A 654 24.78 3.50 31.17
CA LEU A 654 23.57 4.16 30.67
C LEU A 654 22.32 3.26 30.61
N THR A 655 22.36 2.08 31.24
CA THR A 655 21.15 1.26 31.39
C THR A 655 20.29 1.80 32.53
N VAL A 656 18.97 1.70 32.36
CA VAL A 656 18.03 2.21 33.38
C VAL A 656 18.03 1.34 34.63
N ARG A 657 18.33 1.98 35.75
CA ARG A 657 18.38 1.40 37.09
C ARG A 657 17.02 1.45 37.78
N GLU A 658 16.37 2.61 37.72
CA GLU A 658 15.08 2.87 38.36
C GLU A 658 14.31 3.97 37.59
N MET A 659 12.99 3.98 37.73
CA MET A 659 12.12 5.00 37.15
C MET A 659 11.20 5.58 38.24
N GLU A 660 11.04 6.90 38.28
CA GLU A 660 10.20 7.60 39.26
C GLU A 660 9.30 8.66 38.60
N ILE A 661 8.00 8.66 38.91
CA ILE A 661 7.10 9.76 38.55
C ILE A 661 7.12 10.79 39.68
N ILE A 662 7.65 11.98 39.39
CA ILE A 662 7.81 13.07 40.35
C ILE A 662 6.51 13.85 40.55
N ASP A 663 5.80 14.14 39.46
CA ASP A 663 4.52 14.85 39.49
C ASP A 663 3.62 14.38 38.34
N ALA A 664 2.32 14.57 38.51
CA ALA A 664 1.34 14.23 37.49
C ALA A 664 0.07 15.06 37.66
N TRP A 665 -0.62 15.30 36.54
CA TRP A 665 -1.93 15.94 36.57
C TRP A 665 -2.95 15.07 37.31
N SER A 666 -3.82 15.71 38.10
CA SER A 666 -5.00 15.05 38.67
C SER A 666 -6.20 15.99 38.79
N GLU A 667 -7.41 15.45 38.85
CA GLU A 667 -8.62 16.25 39.10
C GLU A 667 -8.56 17.04 40.42
N THR A 668 -7.83 16.53 41.42
CA THR A 668 -7.66 17.17 42.72
C THR A 668 -6.57 18.24 42.74
N ASP A 669 -5.66 18.20 41.77
CA ASP A 669 -4.54 19.12 41.60
C ASP A 669 -4.31 19.37 40.11
N PRO A 670 -5.13 20.25 39.50
CA PRO A 670 -5.09 20.49 38.07
C PRO A 670 -3.99 21.47 37.65
N ALA A 671 -3.11 21.88 38.56
CA ALA A 671 -2.10 22.90 38.31
C ALA A 671 -1.01 22.44 37.32
N PHE A 672 -0.71 21.14 37.31
CA PHE A 672 0.24 20.51 36.39
C PHE A 672 -0.42 20.16 35.05
N TYR A 673 -1.08 21.15 34.44
CA TYR A 673 -1.81 21.00 33.18
C TYR A 673 -0.94 21.46 32.01
N SER A 674 -0.81 20.60 31.00
CA SER A 674 -0.07 20.87 29.75
C SER A 674 1.40 21.27 30.03
N PRO A 675 2.19 20.40 30.70
CA PRO A 675 3.60 20.67 30.96
C PRO A 675 4.42 20.56 29.66
N TRP A 676 5.44 21.40 29.53
CA TRP A 676 6.13 21.65 28.28
C TRP A 676 7.65 21.55 28.44
N GLY A 677 8.37 22.61 28.76
CA GLY A 677 9.83 22.58 28.93
C GLY A 677 10.28 22.06 30.30
N VAL A 678 11.48 21.47 30.34
CA VAL A 678 12.16 21.04 31.57
C VAL A 678 13.66 21.42 31.54
N ARG A 679 14.19 21.82 32.70
CA ARG A 679 15.64 21.98 32.95
C ARG A 679 16.02 21.57 34.38
N VAL A 680 17.25 21.13 34.59
CA VAL A 680 17.84 20.86 35.90
C VAL A 680 18.96 21.86 36.14
N ILE A 681 18.89 22.57 37.27
CA ILE A 681 19.90 23.56 37.67
C ILE A 681 20.50 23.20 39.03
N ASP A 682 21.69 23.71 39.33
CA ASP A 682 22.19 23.72 40.70
C ASP A 682 21.47 24.80 41.51
N HIS A 683 20.98 24.41 42.68
CA HIS A 683 20.40 25.32 43.65
C HIS A 683 20.99 25.05 45.03
N GLY A 684 22.01 25.84 45.39
CA GLY A 684 22.68 25.71 46.67
C GLY A 684 23.46 24.40 46.83
N GLY A 685 24.02 23.88 45.73
CA GLY A 685 24.80 22.64 45.69
C GLY A 685 23.95 21.37 45.59
N GLN A 686 22.68 21.48 45.17
CA GLN A 686 21.75 20.37 44.99
C GLN A 686 20.94 20.58 43.71
N PRO A 687 20.56 19.51 42.99
CA PRO A 687 19.76 19.62 41.78
C PRO A 687 18.35 20.13 42.08
N MET A 688 17.86 21.01 41.22
CA MET A 688 16.47 21.48 41.18
C MET A 688 15.93 21.32 39.76
N ILE A 689 14.78 20.66 39.62
CA ILE A 689 14.09 20.51 38.33
C ILE A 689 13.13 21.69 38.16
N LEU A 690 13.17 22.36 37.01
CA LEU A 690 12.23 23.39 36.59
C LEU A 690 11.33 22.86 35.49
N VAL A 691 10.03 23.13 35.59
CA VAL A 691 9.05 22.76 34.56
C VAL A 691 8.21 23.97 34.19
N GLY A 692 8.19 24.28 32.90
CA GLY A 692 7.29 25.21 32.27
C GLY A 692 5.98 24.54 31.88
N THR A 693 4.84 25.22 32.05
CA THR A 693 3.58 24.77 31.45
C THR A 693 3.13 25.69 30.31
N ASN A 694 2.26 25.16 29.48
CA ASN A 694 1.75 25.84 28.31
C ASN A 694 0.89 27.07 28.63
N ILE A 695 0.89 28.01 27.69
CA ILE A 695 0.04 29.19 27.65
C ILE A 695 -1.13 28.93 26.68
N PRO A 696 -2.36 29.35 27.01
CA PRO A 696 -3.50 29.22 26.10
C PRO A 696 -3.23 29.74 24.68
N GLY A 697 -3.69 29.04 23.65
CA GLY A 697 -3.52 29.44 22.25
C GLY A 697 -2.18 29.11 21.61
N LEU A 698 -1.27 28.43 22.32
CA LEU A 698 0.03 27.98 21.81
C LEU A 698 0.24 26.45 21.84
N ALA A 699 -0.70 25.71 22.43
CA ALA A 699 -0.72 24.24 22.44
C ALA A 699 -2.14 23.69 22.21
N PRO A 700 -2.29 22.39 21.88
CA PRO A 700 -3.58 21.71 21.70
C PRO A 700 -4.49 21.84 22.92
N LEU A 701 -3.91 21.78 24.13
CA LEU A 701 -4.64 22.04 25.36
C LEU A 701 -4.74 23.54 25.64
N GLU A 702 -5.88 24.10 25.22
CA GLU A 702 -6.17 25.54 25.23
C GLU A 702 -6.42 26.15 26.63
N ASP A 703 -6.56 25.34 27.68
CA ASP A 703 -6.92 25.80 29.04
C ASP A 703 -5.70 26.00 29.97
N GLY A 704 -4.49 26.11 29.40
CA GLY A 704 -3.24 26.33 30.15
C GLY A 704 -3.19 27.65 30.95
N PHE A 705 -2.21 27.78 31.83
CA PHE A 705 -1.98 29.03 32.58
C PHE A 705 -0.56 29.57 32.42
N GLY A 706 0.37 28.82 31.84
CA GLY A 706 1.77 29.25 31.69
C GLY A 706 2.53 29.28 33.01
N ASN A 707 2.17 28.43 33.99
CA ASN A 707 2.83 28.42 35.29
C ASN A 707 4.24 27.84 35.16
N VAL A 708 5.12 28.23 36.08
CA VAL A 708 6.46 27.65 36.21
C VAL A 708 6.59 27.02 37.58
N PHE A 709 6.96 25.74 37.60
CA PHE A 709 7.17 24.97 38.81
C PHE A 709 8.65 24.63 38.99
N SER A 710 9.04 24.44 40.24
CA SER A 710 10.33 23.84 40.60
C SER A 710 10.10 22.65 41.52
N TYR A 711 11.00 21.68 41.46
CA TYR A 711 10.97 20.46 42.27
C TYR A 711 12.33 20.28 42.93
N ARG A 712 12.31 20.05 44.23
CA ARG A 712 13.53 19.81 45.03
C ARG A 712 13.38 18.59 45.91
N MET A 713 14.50 17.92 46.16
CA MET A 713 14.55 16.83 47.12
C MET A 713 14.56 17.37 48.56
N VAL A 714 13.51 17.07 49.33
CA VAL A 714 13.38 17.43 50.74
C VAL A 714 13.10 16.17 51.56
N GLU A 715 14.03 15.80 52.45
CA GLU A 715 13.95 14.60 53.30
C GLU A 715 13.68 13.28 52.53
N GLY A 716 14.16 13.19 51.27
CA GLY A 716 14.02 12.00 50.43
C GLY A 716 12.70 11.91 49.64
N ALA A 717 11.99 13.04 49.48
CA ALA A 717 10.83 13.15 48.61
C ALA A 717 10.87 14.45 47.81
N TRP A 718 10.34 14.43 46.59
CA TRP A 718 10.25 15.62 45.74
C TRP A 718 9.16 16.56 46.26
N GLU A 719 9.52 17.82 46.48
CA GLU A 719 8.60 18.88 46.87
C GLU A 719 8.46 19.90 45.73
N ARG A 720 7.24 20.05 45.23
CA ARG A 720 6.88 21.07 44.22
C ARG A 720 6.75 22.45 44.87
N SER A 721 7.31 23.47 44.23
CA SER A 721 7.08 24.88 44.54
C SER A 721 6.78 25.69 43.28
N VAL A 722 6.05 26.81 43.43
CA VAL A 722 5.73 27.69 42.31
C VAL A 722 6.83 28.73 42.15
N VAL A 723 7.52 28.72 41.01
CA VAL A 723 8.50 29.75 40.64
C VAL A 723 7.74 31.01 40.19
N ARG A 724 6.76 30.82 39.31
CA ARG A 724 5.92 31.89 38.79
C ARG A 724 4.51 31.41 38.52
N GLU A 725 3.53 32.11 39.10
CA GLU A 725 2.11 31.92 38.82
C GLU A 725 1.65 32.94 37.76
N ASN A 726 0.85 32.49 36.80
CA ASN A 726 0.27 33.33 35.75
C ASN A 726 -1.26 33.22 35.79
N SER A 727 -1.88 33.90 36.76
CA SER A 727 -3.32 33.81 37.01
C SER A 727 -4.22 34.42 35.91
N ASP A 728 -3.67 35.28 35.05
CA ASP A 728 -4.38 35.90 33.92
C ASP A 728 -3.47 35.92 32.67
N PRO A 729 -3.29 34.76 32.02
CA PRO A 729 -2.27 34.57 30.98
C PRO A 729 -2.50 35.37 29.69
N TYR A 730 -3.67 36.00 29.54
CA TYR A 730 -4.03 36.85 28.39
C TYR A 730 -3.76 38.35 28.60
N ASN A 731 -3.30 38.75 29.79
CA ASN A 731 -3.18 40.15 30.18
C ASN A 731 -1.83 40.47 30.82
N GLU A 732 -1.38 39.64 31.75
CA GLU A 732 -0.04 39.72 32.34
C GLU A 732 0.60 38.33 32.33
N ASN A 733 1.55 38.11 31.42
CA ASN A 733 2.15 36.80 31.22
C ASN A 733 3.67 36.90 31.16
N TYR A 734 4.31 36.42 32.21
CA TYR A 734 5.75 36.17 32.25
C TYR A 734 5.92 34.69 32.52
N ASN A 735 6.15 33.91 31.47
CA ASN A 735 6.25 32.46 31.59
C ASN A 735 7.65 32.00 31.14
N ALA A 736 7.87 30.71 31.35
CA ALA A 736 8.94 29.95 30.73
C ALA A 736 8.34 28.64 30.23
N MET A 737 7.53 28.70 29.16
CA MET A 737 6.93 27.50 28.54
C MET A 737 8.02 26.56 28.00
N ILE A 738 8.93 27.08 27.17
CA ILE A 738 10.29 26.50 27.04
C ILE A 738 11.05 26.94 28.30
N VAL A 739 11.97 26.14 28.84
CA VAL A 739 12.76 26.52 30.02
C VAL A 739 14.21 26.73 29.58
N VAL A 740 14.74 27.94 29.77
CA VAL A 740 16.14 28.26 29.50
C VAL A 740 16.75 28.95 30.71
N THR A 741 17.93 28.48 31.04
CA THR A 741 18.69 28.91 32.19
C THR A 741 20.09 29.34 31.80
N CYS A 742 20.64 30.28 32.57
CA CYS A 742 22.00 30.83 32.43
C CYS A 742 22.28 31.75 33.62
N ASP A 743 23.54 32.06 33.88
CA ASP A 743 23.96 33.00 34.91
C ASP A 743 23.78 34.46 34.42
N ILE A 744 22.57 35.02 34.56
CA ILE A 744 22.17 36.27 33.90
C ILE A 744 22.86 37.48 34.53
N ASP A 745 23.11 37.43 35.83
CA ASP A 745 23.76 38.50 36.58
C ASP A 745 25.22 38.22 36.99
N ASN A 746 25.78 37.10 36.51
CA ASN A 746 27.17 36.69 36.67
C ASN A 746 27.56 36.51 38.14
N ASP A 747 26.70 35.86 38.92
CA ASP A 747 26.91 35.56 40.34
C ASP A 747 27.32 34.09 40.60
N GLY A 748 27.23 33.25 39.58
CA GLY A 748 27.69 31.87 39.54
C GLY A 748 26.61 30.81 39.74
N ASP A 749 25.33 31.18 39.86
CA ASP A 749 24.22 30.24 39.74
C ASP A 749 23.40 30.44 38.45
N GLU A 750 22.60 29.44 38.08
CA GLU A 750 21.78 29.53 36.89
C GLU A 750 20.40 30.11 37.21
N ASP A 751 20.05 31.17 36.49
CA ASP A 751 18.79 31.88 36.54
C ASP A 751 17.80 31.39 35.50
N LEU A 752 16.53 31.76 35.64
CA LEU A 752 15.50 31.44 34.67
C LEU A 752 15.11 32.66 33.83
N ALA A 753 15.39 32.62 32.54
CA ALA A 753 14.88 33.62 31.60
C ALA A 753 13.36 33.48 31.39
N LEU A 754 12.65 34.62 31.35
CA LEU A 754 11.21 34.70 31.15
C LEU A 754 10.86 35.34 29.80
N SER A 755 9.79 34.82 29.20
CA SER A 755 9.19 35.35 27.98
C SER A 755 7.87 36.05 28.24
N GLY A 756 7.52 37.01 27.37
CA GLY A 756 6.20 37.65 27.34
C GLY A 756 5.24 36.93 26.39
N ALA A 757 3.94 37.09 26.62
CA ALA A 757 2.88 36.60 25.72
C ALA A 757 1.61 37.47 25.82
N PHE A 758 0.74 37.35 24.82
CA PHE A 758 -0.62 37.94 24.77
C PHE A 758 -0.78 39.30 25.48
N GLY A 759 -0.40 40.38 24.79
CA GLY A 759 -0.58 41.75 25.30
C GLY A 759 0.50 42.22 26.29
N THR A 760 1.37 41.32 26.75
CA THR A 760 2.65 41.67 27.37
C THR A 760 3.81 41.52 26.40
N SER A 761 4.84 42.33 26.58
CA SER A 761 6.12 42.19 25.88
C SER A 761 7.22 42.64 26.82
N SER A 762 8.29 41.87 26.89
CA SER A 762 9.48 42.20 27.68
C SER A 762 10.70 41.63 27.01
N LEU A 763 11.82 42.33 27.14
CA LEU A 763 13.15 41.83 26.79
C LEU A 763 14.01 41.95 28.04
N GLY A 764 14.62 40.84 28.44
CA GLY A 764 15.43 40.76 29.65
C GLY A 764 14.66 40.53 30.95
N SER A 765 13.44 39.96 30.90
CA SER A 765 12.77 39.52 32.13
C SER A 765 13.34 38.18 32.57
N TRP A 766 13.57 37.98 33.86
CA TRP A 766 14.10 36.74 34.42
C TRP A 766 13.70 36.54 35.89
N MET A 767 13.93 35.34 36.41
CA MET A 767 13.87 34.98 37.83
C MET A 767 15.27 34.63 38.30
N GLU A 768 15.76 35.35 39.29
CA GLU A 768 17.04 35.12 39.96
C GLU A 768 16.95 33.90 40.85
N ASN A 769 17.82 32.93 40.61
CA ASN A 769 18.09 31.86 41.55
C ASN A 769 18.89 32.45 42.70
N THR A 770 18.45 32.22 43.94
CA THR A 770 19.12 32.85 45.10
C THR A 770 20.06 31.89 45.82
N GLY A 771 20.08 30.62 45.41
CA GLY A 771 20.61 29.50 46.18
C GLY A 771 19.99 29.29 47.58
N ASP A 772 18.98 30.08 47.98
CA ASP A 772 18.34 29.98 49.30
C ASP A 772 17.18 28.98 49.27
N PRO A 773 17.24 27.88 50.05
CA PRO A 773 16.17 26.89 50.06
C PRO A 773 14.81 27.44 50.53
N VAL A 774 14.78 28.57 51.26
CA VAL A 774 13.56 29.18 51.79
C VAL A 774 12.94 30.19 50.83
N ALA A 775 13.75 30.93 50.08
CA ALA A 775 13.31 31.97 49.16
C ALA A 775 14.04 31.82 47.81
N PRO A 776 13.75 30.74 47.07
CA PRO A 776 14.60 30.29 45.98
C PRO A 776 14.63 31.21 44.75
N TRP A 777 13.66 32.12 44.61
CA TRP A 777 13.47 32.90 43.39
C TRP A 777 13.17 34.38 43.67
N THR A 778 13.86 35.29 42.96
CA THR A 778 13.60 36.74 42.97
C THR A 778 13.26 37.25 41.55
N PRO A 779 12.13 37.93 41.31
CA PRO A 779 11.73 38.33 39.96
C PRO A 779 12.37 39.66 39.50
N HIS A 780 12.91 39.65 38.29
CA HIS A 780 13.40 40.83 37.56
C HIS A 780 12.58 41.06 36.30
N LEU A 781 11.42 41.72 36.43
CA LEU A 781 10.49 41.92 35.31
C LEU A 781 10.79 43.22 34.57
N LYS A 782 10.93 43.14 33.24
CA LYS A 782 11.29 44.27 32.35
C LYS A 782 10.19 44.57 31.32
N PRO A 783 9.00 45.03 31.74
CA PRO A 783 7.89 45.28 30.82
C PRO A 783 8.23 46.36 29.79
N MET A 784 7.80 46.15 28.55
CA MET A 784 7.74 47.20 27.54
C MET A 784 6.48 48.05 27.72
N PRO A 785 6.52 49.35 27.39
CA PRO A 785 5.32 50.18 27.41
C PRO A 785 4.23 49.64 26.47
N ALA A 786 2.97 49.61 26.93
CA ALA A 786 1.84 49.18 26.10
C ALA A 786 1.76 49.97 24.78
N GLY A 787 1.68 49.26 23.65
CA GLY A 787 1.66 49.84 22.30
C GLY A 787 3.05 50.05 21.68
N THR A 788 4.11 49.61 22.35
CA THR A 788 5.43 49.43 21.72
C THR A 788 5.36 48.18 20.86
N ASP A 789 5.38 48.36 19.54
CA ASP A 789 5.45 47.25 18.60
C ASP A 789 6.78 46.50 18.80
N PRO A 790 6.79 45.16 18.86
CA PRO A 790 5.66 44.30 18.57
C PRO A 790 5.15 43.47 19.75
N PHE A 791 3.82 43.38 19.85
CA PHE A 791 3.13 42.48 20.77
C PHE A 791 3.33 41.05 20.30
N ILE A 792 4.13 40.27 21.03
CA ILE A 792 4.27 38.85 20.74
C ILE A 792 3.03 38.08 21.20
N ARG A 793 2.58 37.15 20.37
CA ARG A 793 1.65 36.08 20.73
C ARG A 793 2.29 35.20 21.80
N GLY A 794 3.55 34.86 21.60
CA GLY A 794 4.40 34.10 22.51
C GLY A 794 5.82 33.96 21.95
N THR A 795 6.65 33.21 22.64
CA THR A 795 8.02 32.89 22.22
C THR A 795 8.11 31.38 21.97
N LEU A 796 8.50 30.97 20.76
CA LEU A 796 8.62 29.54 20.42
C LEU A 796 9.95 28.93 20.84
N ALA A 797 11.00 29.76 20.81
CA ALA A 797 12.36 29.35 21.12
C ALA A 797 13.07 30.53 21.76
N TYR A 798 13.92 30.25 22.74
CA TYR A 798 14.85 31.23 23.28
C TYR A 798 16.14 30.55 23.69
N LYS A 799 17.23 31.31 23.78
CA LYS A 799 18.54 30.86 24.26
C LYS A 799 19.21 31.98 25.03
N CYS A 800 20.18 31.62 25.85
CA CYS A 800 20.94 32.56 26.65
C CYS A 800 22.42 32.27 26.54
N THR A 801 23.22 33.28 26.18
CA THR A 801 24.69 33.17 26.09
C THR A 801 25.33 34.55 26.00
N ASP A 802 26.59 34.67 26.39
CA ASP A 802 27.38 35.91 26.23
C ASP A 802 27.86 36.03 24.77
N LEU A 803 27.35 37.01 24.04
CA LEU A 803 27.64 37.20 22.62
C LEU A 803 28.54 38.41 22.35
N ASP A 804 28.55 39.41 23.24
CA ASP A 804 29.39 40.59 23.08
C ASP A 804 30.69 40.56 23.91
N GLY A 805 30.86 39.53 24.76
CA GLY A 805 32.07 39.21 25.50
C GLY A 805 32.25 40.06 26.76
N ASP A 806 31.15 40.53 27.36
CA ASP A 806 31.17 41.33 28.58
C ASP A 806 30.97 40.55 29.89
N ASP A 807 30.89 39.22 29.79
CA ASP A 807 30.59 38.25 30.86
C ASP A 807 29.14 38.29 31.38
N TYR A 808 28.22 39.01 30.72
CA TYR A 808 26.79 39.02 31.07
C TYR A 808 25.97 38.50 29.89
N PRO A 809 25.34 37.32 30.00
CA PRO A 809 24.75 36.70 28.84
C PRO A 809 23.53 37.46 28.33
N GLU A 810 23.45 37.54 27.01
CA GLU A 810 22.30 37.99 26.26
C GLU A 810 21.20 36.94 26.23
N ILE A 811 19.97 37.37 25.96
CA ILE A 811 18.86 36.47 25.66
C ILE A 811 18.41 36.67 24.21
N ILE A 812 18.40 35.59 23.44
CA ILE A 812 17.77 35.54 22.12
C ILE A 812 16.37 35.00 22.23
N TYR A 813 15.46 35.63 21.48
CA TYR A 813 14.05 35.30 21.40
C TYR A 813 13.68 35.04 19.94
N ASN A 814 12.93 33.96 19.68
CA ASN A 814 12.09 33.90 18.50
C ASN A 814 10.64 34.23 18.88
N GLY A 815 10.26 35.49 18.65
CA GLY A 815 8.93 36.00 18.97
C GLY A 815 7.94 35.68 17.86
N MET A 816 6.75 35.17 18.21
CA MET A 816 5.64 34.99 17.27
C MET A 816 4.71 36.21 17.27
N PHE A 817 4.18 36.57 16.11
CA PHE A 817 3.19 37.64 15.94
C PHE A 817 1.96 37.13 15.22
N ASP A 818 0.79 37.51 15.72
CA ASP A 818 -0.46 37.34 14.98
C ASP A 818 -0.44 38.16 13.69
N ILE A 819 -0.80 37.54 12.56
CA ILE A 819 -1.06 38.25 11.30
C ILE A 819 -2.53 38.70 11.32
N PRO A 820 -2.81 40.02 11.30
CA PRO A 820 -4.18 40.52 11.35
C PRO A 820 -5.06 39.99 10.22
N ASP A 821 -6.36 39.84 10.51
CA ASP A 821 -7.41 39.49 9.53
C ASP A 821 -7.20 38.14 8.81
N THR A 822 -6.63 37.14 9.49
CA THR A 822 -6.45 35.78 8.97
C THR A 822 -7.38 34.78 9.67
N ASP A 823 -8.03 33.90 8.88
CA ASP A 823 -8.89 32.81 9.37
C ASP A 823 -8.62 31.55 8.49
N PRO A 824 -8.00 30.49 9.04
CA PRO A 824 -7.51 30.38 10.42
C PRO A 824 -6.39 31.39 10.72
N PRO A 825 -6.13 31.71 12.01
CA PRO A 825 -5.05 32.60 12.41
C PRO A 825 -3.71 32.18 11.81
N ARG A 826 -2.96 33.14 11.25
CA ARG A 826 -1.60 32.94 10.78
C ARG A 826 -0.62 33.70 11.65
N TYR A 827 0.61 33.21 11.69
CA TYR A 827 1.70 33.79 12.47
C TYR A 827 2.91 34.10 11.60
N ARG A 828 3.68 35.10 12.01
CA ARG A 828 5.05 35.35 11.53
C ARG A 828 6.00 35.32 12.74
N GLY A 829 7.27 35.03 12.54
CA GLY A 829 8.28 35.12 13.60
C GLY A 829 9.33 36.19 13.33
N GLU A 830 10.03 36.59 14.39
CA GLU A 830 11.21 37.44 14.31
C GLU A 830 12.24 36.93 15.34
N ILE A 831 13.52 36.86 14.95
CA ILE A 831 14.63 36.58 15.87
C ILE A 831 15.17 37.90 16.40
N TRP A 832 15.15 38.04 17.72
CA TRP A 832 15.68 39.19 18.43
C TRP A 832 16.74 38.81 19.44
N LEU A 833 17.60 39.77 19.69
CA LEU A 833 18.56 39.75 20.76
C LEU A 833 18.22 40.86 21.74
N GLY A 834 18.05 40.50 23.02
CA GLY A 834 18.01 41.44 24.13
C GLY A 834 19.42 41.59 24.70
N LEU A 835 20.03 42.76 24.52
CA LEU A 835 21.37 43.07 25.03
C LEU A 835 21.34 43.28 26.55
N ASN A 836 22.07 42.46 27.27
CA ASN A 836 22.20 42.59 28.71
C ASN A 836 23.02 43.86 29.01
N PRO A 837 22.52 44.82 29.81
CA PRO A 837 23.28 46.02 30.14
C PRO A 837 24.43 45.77 31.14
N GLY A 838 24.73 44.52 31.44
CA GLY A 838 25.66 44.05 32.45
C GLY A 838 25.16 44.33 33.88
N PRO A 839 26.04 44.74 34.82
CA PRO A 839 25.67 44.91 36.24
C PRO A 839 24.71 46.09 36.47
N VAL A 840 24.35 46.82 35.41
CA VAL A 840 23.44 47.97 35.49
C VAL A 840 22.00 47.46 35.41
N ASP A 841 21.48 47.05 36.56
CA ASP A 841 20.07 46.68 36.67
C ASP A 841 19.16 47.92 36.54
N SER A 842 18.62 48.11 35.34
CA SER A 842 17.68 49.18 35.01
C SER A 842 16.24 48.64 35.02
N ALA A 843 15.26 49.46 35.41
CA ALA A 843 13.85 49.05 35.35
C ALA A 843 13.30 49.00 33.91
N ASP A 844 14.05 49.51 32.94
CA ASP A 844 13.65 49.53 31.53
C ASP A 844 14.02 48.19 30.85
N SER A 845 13.30 47.86 29.77
CA SER A 845 13.62 46.71 28.93
C SER A 845 15.01 46.80 28.31
N TRP A 846 15.65 45.66 28.14
CA TRP A 846 16.94 45.54 27.45
C TRP A 846 16.87 46.07 26.01
N GLN A 847 18.04 46.46 25.47
CA GLN A 847 18.10 46.95 24.09
C GLN A 847 17.81 45.80 23.12
N LYS A 848 16.79 45.98 22.27
CA LYS A 848 16.46 45.06 21.19
C LYS A 848 17.40 45.24 19.99
N VAL A 849 18.00 44.15 19.53
CA VAL A 849 18.61 44.03 18.21
C VAL A 849 17.79 43.02 17.41
N VAL A 850 17.47 43.33 16.15
CA VAL A 850 16.75 42.42 15.26
C VAL A 850 17.78 41.68 14.42
N ILE A 851 17.84 40.37 14.56
CA ILE A 851 18.71 39.50 13.76
C ILE A 851 18.00 39.12 12.47
N ASP A 852 16.72 38.76 12.58
CA ASP A 852 15.86 38.41 11.45
C ASP A 852 14.42 38.88 11.69
N ASP A 853 13.86 39.70 10.79
CA ASP A 853 12.50 40.21 10.86
C ASP A 853 11.47 39.38 10.05
N ASP A 854 11.93 38.31 9.40
CA ASP A 854 11.12 37.42 8.55
C ASP A 854 11.45 35.94 8.81
N ASN A 855 11.68 35.60 10.08
CA ASN A 855 11.94 34.21 10.48
C ASN A 855 10.62 33.46 10.69
N TRP A 856 10.24 32.55 9.80
CA TRP A 856 8.95 31.84 9.87
C TRP A 856 8.99 30.65 10.84
N ALA A 857 9.07 30.97 12.14
CA ALA A 857 8.98 30.04 13.28
C ALA A 857 10.18 29.09 13.46
N SER A 858 11.30 29.62 13.92
CA SER A 858 12.33 28.82 14.59
C SER A 858 11.84 28.20 15.90
N ALA A 859 11.91 26.87 16.01
CA ALA A 859 11.56 26.16 17.23
C ALA A 859 12.77 25.87 18.13
N ASP A 860 13.99 25.94 17.60
CA ASP A 860 15.20 25.89 18.39
C ASP A 860 16.37 26.62 17.72
N MET A 861 17.34 27.04 18.54
CA MET A 861 18.46 27.90 18.15
C MET A 861 19.73 27.48 18.88
N TRP A 862 20.91 27.59 18.29
CA TRP A 862 22.18 27.28 18.94
C TRP A 862 23.27 28.24 18.54
N PHE A 863 24.32 28.32 19.35
CA PHE A 863 25.46 29.18 19.07
C PHE A 863 26.74 28.37 18.92
N HIS A 864 27.52 28.70 17.89
CA HIS A 864 28.86 28.17 17.72
C HIS A 864 29.69 29.03 16.77
N ASP A 865 30.99 29.10 16.99
CA ASP A 865 31.94 29.81 16.11
C ASP A 865 32.36 28.90 14.95
N PHE A 866 31.65 28.99 13.82
CA PHE A 866 31.88 28.12 12.66
C PHE A 866 33.08 28.53 11.80
N ASP A 867 33.53 29.78 11.87
CA ASP A 867 34.63 30.28 11.03
C ASP A 867 35.93 30.59 11.80
N GLY A 868 35.90 30.42 13.13
CA GLY A 868 37.03 30.54 14.03
C GLY A 868 37.41 32.00 14.33
N ASP A 869 36.49 32.96 14.15
CA ASP A 869 36.74 34.37 14.37
C ASP A 869 36.54 34.83 15.83
N SER A 870 36.18 33.90 16.72
CA SER A 870 35.87 34.08 18.14
C SER A 870 34.55 34.81 18.43
N TYR A 871 33.68 34.97 17.42
CA TYR A 871 32.32 35.45 17.60
C TYR A 871 31.34 34.32 17.23
N PRO A 872 30.57 33.80 18.20
CA PRO A 872 29.67 32.68 17.92
C PRO A 872 28.55 33.09 16.96
N ASP A 873 28.41 32.34 15.87
CA ASP A 873 27.31 32.44 14.94
C ASP A 873 26.04 31.82 15.55
N LEU A 874 24.88 32.30 15.09
CA LEU A 874 23.59 31.76 15.47
C LEU A 874 23.13 30.74 14.42
N ILE A 875 22.80 29.53 14.84
CA ILE A 875 22.14 28.50 14.04
C ILE A 875 20.69 28.42 14.47
N ALA A 876 19.76 28.60 13.54
CA ALA A 876 18.33 28.50 13.84
C ALA A 876 17.63 27.62 12.81
N ASN A 877 16.79 26.70 13.28
CA ASN A 877 15.85 25.99 12.42
C ASN A 877 14.72 26.93 12.02
N GLN A 878 14.01 26.62 10.94
CA GLN A 878 12.77 27.30 10.57
C GLN A 878 11.74 26.24 10.19
N ILE A 879 10.75 26.01 11.06
CA ILE A 879 9.74 24.96 10.86
C ILE A 879 9.05 25.12 9.51
N PHE A 880 8.52 26.32 9.23
CA PHE A 880 7.72 26.54 8.03
C PHE A 880 8.54 26.79 6.76
N SER A 881 9.85 27.01 6.89
CA SER A 881 10.77 27.19 5.76
C SER A 881 11.60 25.96 5.45
N SER A 882 11.48 24.89 6.25
CA SER A 882 12.14 23.63 5.98
C SER A 882 13.67 23.71 5.98
N THR A 883 14.24 24.61 6.77
CA THR A 883 15.66 24.99 6.72
C THR A 883 16.31 25.07 8.10
N VAL A 884 17.64 25.00 8.10
CA VAL A 884 18.51 25.52 9.15
C VAL A 884 19.35 26.63 8.53
N THR A 885 19.29 27.81 9.16
CA THR A 885 19.99 29.00 8.70
C THR A 885 21.05 29.37 9.73
N ARG A 886 22.27 29.60 9.24
CA ARG A 886 23.32 30.25 10.00
C ARG A 886 23.21 31.76 9.82
N TYR A 887 23.21 32.49 10.92
CA TYR A 887 23.36 33.93 10.95
C TYR A 887 24.76 34.23 11.46
N THR A 888 25.60 34.76 10.58
CA THR A 888 26.99 35.07 10.87
C THR A 888 27.05 36.28 11.80
N HIS A 889 27.78 36.15 12.90
CA HIS A 889 27.97 37.24 13.85
C HIS A 889 28.68 38.41 13.17
N PRO A 890 28.25 39.66 13.33
CA PRO A 890 28.84 40.80 12.63
C PRO A 890 30.20 41.26 13.20
N GLY A 891 30.85 40.43 14.02
CA GLY A 891 32.02 40.78 14.83
C GLY A 891 31.71 41.74 15.98
N ALA A 892 32.69 42.54 16.40
CA ALA A 892 32.66 43.34 17.63
C ALA A 892 31.49 44.34 17.81
N ASP A 893 30.72 44.66 16.76
CA ASP A 893 29.52 45.49 16.87
C ASP A 893 28.29 44.63 16.57
N ILE A 894 27.80 43.93 17.59
CA ILE A 894 26.67 43.00 17.54
C ILE A 894 25.36 43.63 17.04
N THR A 895 25.28 44.96 17.02
CA THR A 895 24.11 45.72 16.54
C THR A 895 24.06 45.86 15.02
N GLN A 896 25.14 45.50 14.31
CA GLN A 896 25.15 45.47 12.86
C GLN A 896 24.30 44.30 12.32
N PRO A 897 23.85 44.35 11.06
CA PRO A 897 23.08 43.26 10.46
C PRO A 897 23.86 41.95 10.45
N TRP A 898 23.22 40.88 10.92
CA TRP A 898 23.74 39.53 10.84
C TRP A 898 23.52 38.98 9.44
N GLN A 899 24.54 38.34 8.86
CA GLN A 899 24.43 37.78 7.51
C GLN A 899 23.86 36.36 7.59
N SER A 900 22.71 36.12 6.96
CA SER A 900 22.11 34.79 6.91
C SER A 900 22.57 33.97 5.70
N ASP A 901 22.86 32.69 5.94
CA ASP A 901 23.13 31.66 4.95
C ASP A 901 22.36 30.39 5.33
N ILE A 902 21.56 29.85 4.40
CA ILE A 902 20.91 28.55 4.62
C ILE A 902 21.98 27.46 4.51
N ILE A 903 22.21 26.72 5.60
CA ILE A 903 23.25 25.69 5.68
C ILE A 903 22.69 24.27 5.53
N ILE A 904 21.43 24.07 5.94
CA ILE A 904 20.70 22.81 5.76
C ILE A 904 19.31 23.15 5.26
N SER A 905 18.78 22.33 4.37
CA SER A 905 17.55 22.65 3.68
C SER A 905 16.84 21.37 3.25
N GLY A 906 15.51 21.43 3.22
CA GLY A 906 14.65 20.29 2.89
C GLY A 906 14.14 19.50 4.09
N LEU A 907 14.31 19.97 5.32
CA LEU A 907 13.69 19.34 6.49
C LEU A 907 12.17 19.58 6.44
N THR A 908 11.27 18.68 6.81
CA THR A 908 9.83 19.06 6.69
C THR A 908 9.30 19.83 7.88
N SER A 909 9.77 19.52 9.08
CA SER A 909 9.39 20.26 10.29
C SER A 909 10.49 20.12 11.33
N PRO A 910 11.65 20.78 11.14
CA PRO A 910 12.72 20.76 12.13
C PRO A 910 12.24 21.43 13.42
N SER A 911 11.95 20.63 14.44
CA SER A 911 11.39 21.09 15.71
C SER A 911 12.46 21.35 16.75
N ASP A 912 13.58 20.64 16.69
CA ASP A 912 14.66 20.75 17.65
C ASP A 912 16.02 20.52 16.96
N MET A 913 17.10 20.99 17.58
CA MET A 913 18.46 20.79 17.08
C MET A 913 19.46 20.59 18.22
N TRP A 914 20.64 20.07 17.88
CA TRP A 914 21.79 20.00 18.75
C TRP A 914 23.06 20.24 17.94
N LEU A 915 24.08 20.85 18.55
CA LEU A 915 25.39 21.02 17.94
C LEU A 915 26.41 20.20 18.72
N ASP A 916 27.11 19.28 18.05
CA ASP A 916 28.27 18.60 18.61
C ASP A 916 29.22 18.13 17.49
N ASP A 917 30.49 17.85 17.83
CA ASP A 917 31.47 17.23 16.92
C ASP A 917 31.25 15.71 16.96
N MET A 918 30.30 15.24 16.15
CA MET A 918 29.76 13.89 16.27
C MET A 918 30.74 12.83 15.80
N ASP A 919 31.65 13.16 14.86
CA ASP A 919 32.64 12.23 14.32
C ASP A 919 34.09 12.47 14.82
N GLY A 920 34.28 13.49 15.66
CA GLY A 920 35.55 13.80 16.31
C GLY A 920 36.60 14.37 15.36
N ASP A 921 36.19 14.91 14.21
CA ASP A 921 37.09 15.51 13.23
C ASP A 921 37.52 16.94 13.59
N GLY A 922 36.90 17.51 14.62
CA GLY A 922 37.16 18.84 15.16
C GLY A 922 36.29 19.94 14.55
N PHE A 923 35.34 19.60 13.69
CA PHE A 923 34.33 20.52 13.18
C PHE A 923 32.99 20.28 13.87
N MET A 924 32.26 21.37 14.13
CA MET A 924 30.95 21.30 14.75
C MET A 924 29.92 20.86 13.72
N ASP A 925 29.20 19.78 14.03
CA ASP A 925 28.10 19.29 13.22
C ASP A 925 26.75 19.82 13.73
N VAL A 926 25.70 19.56 12.96
CA VAL A 926 24.32 19.83 13.35
C VAL A 926 23.55 18.52 13.43
N VAL A 927 22.88 18.26 14.54
CA VAL A 927 21.85 17.23 14.65
C VAL A 927 20.49 17.93 14.67
N SER A 928 19.51 17.43 13.92
CA SER A 928 18.17 18.01 13.85
C SER A 928 17.10 16.95 14.07
N ALA A 929 16.08 17.27 14.88
CA ALA A 929 14.87 16.48 15.01
C ALA A 929 13.80 16.98 14.03
N ASP A 930 13.33 16.12 13.14
CA ASP A 930 12.34 16.41 12.11
C ASP A 930 10.99 15.80 12.52
N HIS A 931 10.20 16.60 13.24
CA HIS A 931 9.01 16.20 13.99
C HIS A 931 8.00 15.43 13.13
N THR A 932 7.60 16.00 11.98
CA THR A 932 6.59 15.39 11.11
C THR A 932 7.13 14.23 10.26
N ALA A 933 8.45 14.04 10.19
CA ALA A 933 9.04 12.83 9.59
C ALA A 933 9.26 11.71 10.60
N HIS A 934 9.16 11.99 11.89
CA HIS A 934 9.54 11.08 12.97
C HIS A 934 11.01 10.61 12.90
N ARG A 935 11.96 11.50 12.54
CA ARG A 935 13.40 11.15 12.41
C ARG A 935 14.35 12.16 13.05
N GLY A 936 15.49 11.67 13.51
CA GLY A 936 16.69 12.48 13.79
C GLY A 936 17.66 12.43 12.62
N LEU A 937 18.33 13.55 12.32
CA LEU A 937 19.33 13.63 11.26
C LEU A 937 20.61 14.21 11.83
N TRP A 938 21.75 13.58 11.52
CA TRP A 938 23.06 14.16 11.73
C TRP A 938 23.58 14.73 10.40
N HIS A 939 23.99 15.99 10.43
CA HIS A 939 24.52 16.76 9.31
C HIS A 939 25.99 17.05 9.58
N MET A 940 26.85 16.22 8.99
CA MET A 940 28.30 16.38 9.04
C MET A 940 28.75 17.69 8.38
N ASN A 941 29.65 18.40 9.02
CA ASN A 941 30.32 19.59 8.50
C ASN A 941 31.53 19.16 7.62
N PRO A 942 31.51 19.41 6.30
CA PRO A 942 32.41 18.74 5.34
C PRO A 942 33.84 19.30 5.18
#